data_AF-A0A0P6XYC5-F1
#
_entry.id   AF-A0A0P6XYC5-F1
#
_cell.length_a   1.000
_cell.length_b   1.000
_cell.length_c   1.000
_cell.angle_alpha   90.00
_cell.angle_beta   90.00
_cell.angle_gamma   90.00
#
_symmetry.space_group_name_H-M   'P 1'
#
loop_
_entity.id
_entity.type
_entity.pdbx_description
1 polymer ?
#
loop_
_entity_poly.entity_id
_entity_poly.type
_entity_poly.pdbx_seq_one_letter_code
_entity_poly.pdbx_strand_id
1 'polypeptide(L)'
;MRFWQRLRVRWQTYPWVGILTALALLFYALTRLIGLAQFPIYFFSDEAVQTLLAADFLRDGLRNYDGEFLPTYFENGGQYNLSLSVYLQVVPYLLFGRSVVVTRATSVLITSLSALWVALLLRRAFGSRFPWLATLVLMVTPTWFLHSRTAFETALATSFYAGFLYYYLRYRLEQPHYLFHAVLLAAFTFYSYSPAQMIIAVSVILLAAVDAPYHWQQRRTVMRALGLGLLCLLPYIRFQLTYPGETLRHLEILRSYWLQPMPLSEKLGLFFQEYLRGLNLLYWFRPDPPDLIRHVMKNYGHLWRPGLLFTLLGVALALRHIRQPSYRTMLIAVLAAPSGAALVGLGVTRALVMVIPATLLTALGLEWAMTRLSQVLAGWIPSRISLNALGALAFAGLSLQGGTMLQDALQNAPLWYRNYGLNGMQYGAREIFEAVQTYLQAHPEAKILVSPTWANGTDNLARFFAGDPVPFALGNIDAFMDEYHPELENLVLVMTPEEYERARNSPKFTDIHVEQTLPYPDGRPGFYFVRLRYVENIEAILEAERQQRRALVQGQITLPDGTLAQVAYSYLDMGEIQHAFDGDPTTLIRTYEANPLRVNLFLATPKVVSRLILRVGGTPTRVTARLWSPEATEPMEVSQEVGETPLPRDVTLDLPAPLEVVRMEIEVFSMRDGEPAHVHLWEVRWQ
;
A
#
# COMPACT_ATOMS: atom_id res chain seq x y z
N MET A 1 26.33 29.26 23.67
CA MET A 1 26.83 30.43 22.92
C MET A 1 27.83 30.11 21.79
N ARG A 2 28.85 29.25 22.00
CA ARG A 2 29.84 28.86 20.96
C ARG A 2 29.30 28.03 19.78
N PHE A 3 28.13 27.37 19.94
CA PHE A 3 27.43 26.61 18.88
C PHE A 3 26.85 27.51 17.78
N TRP A 4 26.19 28.61 18.17
CA TRP A 4 25.64 29.61 17.25
C TRP A 4 26.72 30.43 16.54
N GLN A 5 27.86 30.67 17.20
CA GLN A 5 29.01 31.36 16.59
C GLN A 5 29.67 30.54 15.47
N ARG A 6 29.78 29.21 15.59
CA ARG A 6 30.31 28.35 14.51
C ARG A 6 29.35 28.21 13.32
N LEU A 7 28.03 28.32 13.56
CA LEU A 7 27.01 28.40 12.50
C LEU A 7 27.12 29.71 11.71
N ARG A 8 27.35 30.84 12.41
CA ARG A 8 27.60 32.15 11.78
C ARG A 8 28.83 32.13 10.87
N VAL A 9 29.97 31.59 11.31
CA VAL A 9 31.24 31.71 10.57
C VAL A 9 31.25 30.99 9.19
N ARG A 10 30.47 29.91 8.99
CA ARG A 10 30.40 29.19 7.69
C ARG A 10 29.27 29.66 6.75
N TRP A 11 28.30 30.41 7.26
CA TRP A 11 27.26 31.07 6.44
C TRP A 11 27.64 32.52 6.11
N GLN A 12 28.46 33.16 6.95
CA GLN A 12 28.99 34.51 6.74
C GLN A 12 30.00 34.62 5.60
N THR A 13 30.61 33.53 5.14
CA THR A 13 31.59 33.60 4.05
C THR A 13 30.93 33.93 2.71
N TYR A 14 29.64 33.63 2.54
CA TYR A 14 28.84 33.97 1.36
C TYR A 14 27.33 34.04 1.71
N PRO A 15 26.80 35.20 2.14
CA PRO A 15 25.40 35.33 2.57
C PRO A 15 24.39 34.92 1.48
N TRP A 16 24.76 35.05 0.20
CA TRP A 16 23.93 34.62 -0.94
C TRP A 16 23.65 33.11 -0.96
N VAL A 17 24.56 32.25 -0.47
CA VAL A 17 24.32 30.79 -0.43
C VAL A 17 23.14 30.48 0.49
N GLY A 18 23.05 31.19 1.61
CA GLY A 18 21.96 31.02 2.55
C GLY A 18 20.62 31.47 1.99
N ILE A 19 20.61 32.62 1.30
CA ILE A 19 19.42 33.14 0.61
C ILE A 19 18.96 32.16 -0.47
N LEU A 20 19.85 31.66 -1.33
CA LEU A 20 19.48 30.68 -2.35
C LEU A 20 18.97 29.37 -1.76
N THR A 21 19.51 28.93 -0.62
CA THR A 21 19.00 27.74 0.07
C THR A 21 17.61 27.97 0.63
N ALA A 22 17.35 29.14 1.22
CA ALA A 22 16.01 29.51 1.68
C ALA A 22 15.01 29.61 0.51
N LEU A 23 15.43 30.21 -0.61
CA LEU A 23 14.61 30.30 -1.83
C LEU A 23 14.33 28.91 -2.44
N ALA A 24 15.32 28.00 -2.48
CA ALA A 24 15.10 26.64 -2.94
C ALA A 24 14.11 25.87 -2.05
N LEU A 25 14.18 26.05 -0.74
CA LEU A 25 13.22 25.49 0.20
C LEU A 25 11.82 26.09 0.02
N LEU A 26 11.74 27.40 -0.23
CA LEU A 26 10.47 28.07 -0.55
C LEU A 26 9.86 27.52 -1.85
N PHE A 27 10.64 27.43 -2.94
CA PHE A 27 10.17 26.82 -4.19
C PHE A 27 9.75 25.37 -4.00
N TYR A 28 10.52 24.58 -3.25
CA TYR A 28 10.13 23.22 -2.89
C TYR A 28 8.77 23.22 -2.20
N ALA A 29 8.58 24.00 -1.14
CA ALA A 29 7.31 24.06 -0.41
C ALA A 29 6.14 24.52 -1.30
N LEU A 30 6.34 25.56 -2.12
CA LEU A 30 5.32 26.06 -3.05
C LEU A 30 4.89 24.98 -4.05
N THR A 31 5.84 24.25 -4.65
CA THR A 31 5.51 23.17 -5.59
C THR A 31 4.82 21.98 -4.94
N ARG A 32 4.86 21.85 -3.60
CA ARG A 32 4.14 20.81 -2.86
C ARG A 32 2.79 21.28 -2.32
N LEU A 33 2.64 22.56 -1.99
CA LEU A 33 1.41 23.11 -1.41
C LEU A 33 0.40 23.59 -2.45
N ILE A 34 0.86 24.14 -3.59
CA ILE A 34 -0.06 24.64 -4.62
C ILE A 34 -0.84 23.47 -5.23
N GLY A 35 -2.17 23.59 -5.24
CA GLY A 35 -3.06 22.64 -5.89
C GLY A 35 -3.19 21.28 -5.19
N LEU A 36 -3.03 21.23 -3.86
CA LEU A 36 -2.91 19.98 -3.10
C LEU A 36 -4.16 19.09 -3.14
N ALA A 37 -5.35 19.70 -3.29
CA ALA A 37 -6.62 18.98 -3.50
C ALA A 37 -6.90 18.64 -4.97
N GLN A 38 -6.10 19.15 -5.90
CA GLN A 38 -6.24 18.94 -7.35
C GLN A 38 -5.26 17.88 -7.85
N PHE A 39 -4.06 17.81 -7.28
CA PHE A 39 -3.05 16.80 -7.62
C PHE A 39 -2.36 16.21 -6.39
N PRO A 40 -2.28 14.86 -6.25
CA PRO A 40 -2.82 13.85 -7.18
C PRO A 40 -4.35 13.90 -7.32
N ILE A 41 -4.86 13.48 -8.49
CA ILE A 41 -6.28 13.63 -8.85
C ILE A 41 -7.19 12.73 -8.00
N TYR A 42 -6.68 11.58 -7.55
CA TYR A 42 -7.36 10.70 -6.60
C TYR A 42 -7.12 11.20 -5.18
N PHE A 43 -8.00 10.84 -4.24
CA PHE A 43 -7.72 10.88 -2.81
C PHE A 43 -7.97 9.47 -2.28
N PHE A 44 -6.89 8.80 -1.89
CA PHE A 44 -6.93 7.34 -1.66
C PHE A 44 -7.42 7.02 -0.25
N SER A 45 -8.00 5.83 -0.04
CA SER A 45 -8.42 5.37 1.29
C SER A 45 -7.25 5.32 2.28
N ASP A 46 -6.06 4.92 1.85
CA ASP A 46 -4.83 4.96 2.68
C ASP A 46 -4.40 6.38 3.09
N GLU A 47 -4.88 7.42 2.40
CA GLU A 47 -4.72 8.82 2.85
C GLU A 47 -5.83 9.18 3.85
N ALA A 48 -7.09 8.89 3.51
CA ALA A 48 -8.26 9.24 4.32
C ALA A 48 -8.22 8.61 5.72
N VAL A 49 -7.84 7.34 5.78
CA VAL A 49 -7.83 6.53 7.01
C VAL A 49 -6.90 7.12 8.07
N GLN A 50 -5.82 7.80 7.69
CA GLN A 50 -4.88 8.37 8.65
C GLN A 50 -5.50 9.47 9.50
N THR A 51 -6.23 10.38 8.86
CA THR A 51 -6.92 11.47 9.55
C THR A 51 -8.18 10.96 10.25
N LEU A 52 -8.85 9.94 9.70
CA LEU A 52 -9.96 9.28 10.37
C LEU A 52 -9.52 8.62 11.68
N LEU A 53 -8.49 7.78 11.64
CA LEU A 53 -7.97 7.13 12.84
C LEU A 53 -7.43 8.15 13.84
N ALA A 54 -6.89 9.29 13.40
CA ALA A 54 -6.49 10.35 14.31
C ALA A 54 -7.70 10.98 15.02
N ALA A 55 -8.82 11.15 14.31
CA ALA A 55 -10.08 11.63 14.86
C ALA A 55 -10.70 10.60 15.82
N ASP A 56 -10.75 9.32 15.41
CA ASP A 56 -11.28 8.20 16.21
C ASP A 56 -10.45 8.01 17.50
N PHE A 57 -9.12 8.05 17.37
CA PHE A 57 -8.19 7.99 18.51
C PHE A 57 -8.43 9.09 19.55
N LEU A 58 -8.77 10.31 19.11
CA LEU A 58 -9.12 11.41 20.02
C LEU A 58 -10.51 11.23 20.63
N ARG A 59 -11.50 10.83 19.81
CA ARG A 59 -12.87 10.54 20.26
C ARG A 59 -12.86 9.48 21.37
N ASP A 60 -12.04 8.45 21.20
CA ASP A 60 -12.01 7.26 22.07
C ASP A 60 -11.02 7.39 23.24
N GLY A 61 -10.61 8.62 23.58
CA GLY A 61 -9.80 8.89 24.76
C GLY A 61 -8.36 8.34 24.65
N LEU A 62 -7.74 8.49 23.47
CA LEU A 62 -6.40 8.01 23.14
C LEU A 62 -6.29 6.48 23.10
N ARG A 63 -7.35 5.82 22.66
CA ARG A 63 -7.42 4.36 22.46
C ARG A 63 -7.79 4.01 21.02
N ASN A 64 -7.39 2.82 20.56
CA ASN A 64 -7.91 2.25 19.30
C ASN A 64 -9.23 1.49 19.53
N TYR A 65 -9.73 0.88 18.47
CA TYR A 65 -10.95 0.07 18.49
C TYR A 65 -10.87 -1.16 19.41
N ASP A 66 -9.68 -1.69 19.65
CA ASP A 66 -9.44 -2.77 20.62
C ASP A 66 -9.30 -2.28 22.07
N GLY A 67 -9.45 -0.98 22.30
CA GLY A 67 -9.31 -0.35 23.61
C GLY A 67 -7.86 -0.19 24.08
N GLU A 68 -6.85 -0.37 23.23
CA GLU A 68 -5.44 -0.18 23.57
C GLU A 68 -5.07 1.29 23.73
N PHE A 69 -4.46 1.65 24.86
CA PHE A 69 -3.95 3.00 25.07
C PHE A 69 -2.62 3.24 24.34
N LEU A 70 -2.57 4.33 23.56
CA LEU A 70 -1.44 4.69 22.71
C LEU A 70 -0.97 3.50 21.86
N PRO A 71 -1.80 2.98 20.94
CA PRO A 71 -1.50 1.79 20.16
C PRO A 71 -0.21 1.98 19.35
N THR A 72 0.62 0.94 19.24
CA THR A 72 1.87 1.04 18.47
C THR A 72 1.56 1.15 16.98
N TYR A 73 0.59 0.37 16.51
CA TYR A 73 0.04 0.43 15.16
C TYR A 73 -1.48 0.48 15.24
N PHE A 74 -2.11 1.15 14.30
CA PHE A 74 -3.54 1.20 14.07
C PHE A 74 -3.90 0.25 12.91
N GLU A 75 -5.11 -0.29 12.98
CA GLU A 75 -5.66 -1.16 11.96
C GLU A 75 -6.10 -0.36 10.72
N ASN A 76 -5.78 -0.87 9.53
CA ASN A 76 -6.20 -0.36 8.24
C ASN A 76 -6.51 -1.55 7.31
N GLY A 77 -7.76 -1.66 6.84
CA GLY A 77 -8.17 -2.71 5.92
C GLY A 77 -7.94 -4.12 6.47
N GLY A 78 -8.16 -4.31 7.77
CA GLY A 78 -7.93 -5.59 8.43
C GLY A 78 -6.45 -5.86 8.73
N GLN A 79 -5.55 -4.89 8.79
CA GLN A 79 -4.12 -5.08 9.10
C GLN A 79 -3.56 -3.99 10.00
N TYR A 80 -2.67 -4.33 10.95
CA TYR A 80 -1.95 -3.31 11.72
C TYR A 80 -0.71 -2.82 10.97
N ASN A 81 -0.81 -1.66 10.32
CA ASN A 81 0.28 -1.12 9.50
C ASN A 81 0.50 0.40 9.60
N LEU A 82 -0.42 1.15 10.22
CA LEU A 82 -0.30 2.61 10.38
C LEU A 82 0.18 2.97 11.78
N SER A 83 1.03 3.98 11.93
CA SER A 83 1.54 4.36 13.25
C SER A 83 1.87 5.85 13.29
N LEU A 84 3.12 6.25 13.06
CA LEU A 84 3.53 7.65 13.14
C LEU A 84 2.72 8.56 12.20
N SER A 85 2.27 8.04 11.06
CA SER A 85 1.37 8.71 10.11
C SER A 85 0.09 9.23 10.78
N VAL A 86 -0.58 8.39 11.57
CA VAL A 86 -1.82 8.75 12.30
C VAL A 86 -1.52 9.79 13.38
N TYR A 87 -0.47 9.57 14.18
CA TYR A 87 -0.10 10.48 15.26
C TYR A 87 0.23 11.89 14.75
N LEU A 88 0.83 12.01 13.57
CA LEU A 88 1.14 13.30 12.97
C LEU A 88 -0.10 14.07 12.49
N GLN A 89 -1.20 13.38 12.21
CA GLN A 89 -2.47 14.02 11.82
C GLN A 89 -3.25 14.59 13.02
N VAL A 90 -2.97 14.17 14.26
CA VAL A 90 -3.72 14.56 15.46
C VAL A 90 -3.79 16.07 15.64
N VAL A 91 -2.65 16.77 15.64
CA VAL A 91 -2.63 18.23 15.85
C VAL A 91 -3.25 18.99 14.66
N PRO A 92 -2.89 18.70 13.39
CA PRO A 92 -3.55 19.31 12.23
C PRO A 92 -5.07 19.10 12.21
N TYR A 93 -5.54 17.89 12.53
CA TYR A 93 -6.97 17.59 12.62
C TYR A 93 -7.66 18.42 13.71
N LEU A 94 -7.08 18.54 14.91
CA LEU A 94 -7.64 19.37 15.98
C LEU A 94 -7.77 20.86 15.60
N LEU A 95 -6.84 21.36 14.79
CA LEU A 95 -6.80 22.77 14.42
C LEU A 95 -7.71 23.11 13.22
N PHE A 96 -7.84 22.18 12.25
CA PHE A 96 -8.44 22.47 10.95
C PHE A 96 -9.54 21.49 10.52
N GLY A 97 -9.80 20.44 11.30
CA GLY A 97 -10.75 19.39 10.96
C GLY A 97 -10.25 18.46 9.84
N ARG A 98 -11.16 17.62 9.34
CA ARG A 98 -10.90 16.68 8.25
C ARG A 98 -11.04 17.39 6.90
N SER A 99 -9.98 17.35 6.10
CA SER A 99 -10.04 17.69 4.67
C SER A 99 -8.86 17.10 3.92
N VAL A 100 -8.99 16.99 2.60
CA VAL A 100 -7.91 16.53 1.71
C VAL A 100 -6.66 17.41 1.87
N VAL A 101 -6.86 18.73 1.94
CA VAL A 101 -5.77 19.70 2.08
C VAL A 101 -5.03 19.51 3.40
N VAL A 102 -5.75 19.41 4.53
CA VAL A 102 -5.13 19.23 5.85
C VAL A 102 -4.33 17.93 5.89
N THR A 103 -4.93 16.82 5.46
CA THR A 103 -4.32 15.49 5.46
C THR A 103 -3.00 15.47 4.69
N ARG A 104 -3.00 16.04 3.47
CA ARG A 104 -1.80 16.10 2.63
C ARG A 104 -0.80 17.16 3.10
N ALA A 105 -1.26 18.31 3.60
CA ALA A 105 -0.38 19.38 4.07
C ALA A 105 0.47 18.91 5.26
N THR A 106 -0.09 18.08 6.15
CA THR A 106 0.68 17.41 7.22
C THR A 106 1.88 16.64 6.66
N SER A 107 1.68 15.84 5.60
CA SER A 107 2.78 15.14 4.93
C SER A 107 3.78 16.10 4.27
N VAL A 108 3.30 17.17 3.63
CA VAL A 108 4.15 18.21 3.03
C VAL A 108 5.07 18.88 4.07
N LEU A 109 4.59 19.10 5.30
CA LEU A 109 5.41 19.66 6.38
C LEU A 109 6.60 18.75 6.71
N ILE A 110 6.38 17.44 6.81
CA ILE A 110 7.44 16.47 7.10
C ILE A 110 8.38 16.29 5.90
N THR A 111 7.84 16.24 4.69
CA THR A 111 8.68 16.10 3.48
C THR A 111 9.50 17.35 3.19
N SER A 112 9.09 18.53 3.67
CA SER A 112 9.92 19.74 3.65
C SER A 112 11.18 19.62 4.52
N LEU A 113 11.15 18.80 5.58
CA LEU A 113 12.33 18.49 6.37
C LEU A 113 13.34 17.66 5.57
N SER A 114 12.90 16.77 4.67
CA SER A 114 13.81 16.01 3.82
C SER A 114 14.55 16.92 2.84
N ALA A 115 13.85 17.89 2.24
CA ALA A 115 14.44 18.92 1.39
C ALA A 115 15.52 19.74 2.13
N LEU A 116 15.31 20.03 3.42
CA LEU A 116 16.31 20.66 4.28
C LEU A 116 17.48 19.71 4.58
N TRP A 117 17.21 18.46 4.96
CA TRP A 117 18.25 17.49 5.32
C TRP A 117 19.16 17.15 4.15
N VAL A 118 18.65 17.03 2.92
CA VAL A 118 19.51 16.79 1.75
C VAL A 118 20.43 17.98 1.44
N ALA A 119 19.95 19.23 1.59
CA ALA A 119 20.79 20.42 1.47
C ALA A 119 21.86 20.48 2.57
N LEU A 120 21.47 20.16 3.81
CA LEU A 120 22.40 20.12 4.94
C LEU A 120 23.43 19.00 4.79
N LEU A 121 23.04 17.82 4.30
CA LEU A 121 23.93 16.72 3.96
C LEU A 121 24.96 17.17 2.93
N LEU A 122 24.50 17.75 1.82
CA LEU A 122 25.36 18.24 0.75
C LEU A 122 26.34 19.31 1.27
N ARG A 123 25.88 20.25 2.12
CA ARG A 123 26.74 21.28 2.74
C ARG A 123 27.76 20.71 3.72
N ARG A 124 27.30 19.88 4.66
CA ARG A 124 28.05 19.53 5.88
C ARG A 124 28.93 18.31 5.68
N ALA A 125 28.42 17.28 4.99
CA ALA A 125 29.14 16.03 4.78
C ALA A 125 30.04 16.06 3.54
N PHE A 126 29.64 16.79 2.49
CA PHE A 126 30.38 16.87 1.23
C PHE A 126 31.10 18.21 1.01
N GLY A 127 30.84 19.22 1.85
CA GLY A 127 31.50 20.52 1.74
C GLY A 127 31.07 21.35 0.52
N SER A 128 29.91 21.04 -0.06
CA SER A 128 29.39 21.68 -1.26
C SER A 128 29.28 23.19 -1.15
N ARG A 129 29.54 23.87 -2.28
CA ARG A 129 29.30 25.32 -2.45
C ARG A 129 27.84 25.63 -2.74
N PHE A 130 27.09 24.66 -3.27
CA PHE A 130 25.71 24.81 -3.74
C PHE A 130 24.76 23.85 -3.03
N PRO A 131 24.53 23.99 -1.71
CA PRO A 131 23.68 23.06 -0.96
C PRO A 131 22.22 23.04 -1.43
N TRP A 132 21.73 24.16 -1.97
CA TRP A 132 20.41 24.27 -2.60
C TRP A 132 20.23 23.32 -3.80
N LEU A 133 21.31 22.81 -4.39
CA LEU A 133 21.24 21.91 -5.55
C LEU A 133 20.54 20.59 -5.20
N ALA A 134 20.82 20.02 -4.02
CA ALA A 134 20.14 18.81 -3.57
C ALA A 134 18.64 19.04 -3.36
N THR A 135 18.24 20.18 -2.79
CA THR A 135 16.82 20.55 -2.62
C THR A 135 16.12 20.67 -3.96
N LEU A 136 16.73 21.35 -4.94
CA LEU A 136 16.12 21.53 -6.26
C LEU A 136 16.09 20.23 -7.08
N VAL A 137 17.11 19.37 -6.98
CA VAL A 137 17.08 18.03 -7.60
C VAL A 137 15.97 17.16 -6.99
N LEU A 138 15.81 17.19 -5.67
CA LEU A 138 14.71 16.50 -4.99
C LEU A 138 13.35 17.05 -5.45
N MET A 139 13.25 18.37 -5.59
CA MET A 139 12.03 19.05 -6.04
C MET A 139 11.59 18.57 -7.43
N VAL A 140 12.52 18.41 -8.37
CA VAL A 140 12.26 17.97 -9.76
C VAL A 140 12.24 16.45 -9.95
N THR A 141 12.38 15.67 -8.88
CA THR A 141 12.29 14.21 -8.94
C THR A 141 10.82 13.78 -9.00
N PRO A 142 10.33 13.18 -10.09
CA PRO A 142 8.89 13.01 -10.32
C PRO A 142 8.18 12.10 -9.29
N THR A 143 8.75 10.94 -8.95
CA THR A 143 8.11 10.07 -7.93
C THR A 143 8.05 10.75 -6.56
N TRP A 144 9.08 11.54 -6.23
CA TRP A 144 9.07 12.34 -5.02
C TRP A 144 8.03 13.46 -5.11
N PHE A 145 7.92 14.16 -6.24
CA PHE A 145 6.87 15.15 -6.46
C PHE A 145 5.47 14.59 -6.23
N LEU A 146 5.19 13.40 -6.77
CA LEU A 146 3.93 12.73 -6.56
C LEU A 146 3.71 12.37 -5.08
N HIS A 147 4.59 11.56 -4.50
CA HIS A 147 4.36 10.98 -3.17
C HIS A 147 4.57 11.94 -2.00
N SER A 148 5.40 12.96 -2.15
CA SER A 148 5.51 14.01 -1.11
C SER A 148 4.28 14.92 -1.03
N ARG A 149 3.35 14.80 -2.00
CA ARG A 149 2.04 15.47 -2.00
C ARG A 149 0.91 14.56 -1.54
N THR A 150 1.16 13.26 -1.37
CA THR A 150 0.19 12.35 -0.75
C THR A 150 0.43 12.25 0.75
N ALA A 151 -0.56 11.76 1.48
CA ALA A 151 -0.39 11.41 2.89
C ALA A 151 0.24 10.04 3.12
N PHE A 152 0.73 9.33 2.09
CA PHE A 152 1.28 7.98 2.26
C PHE A 152 2.50 7.94 3.19
N GLU A 153 2.54 6.92 4.02
CA GLU A 153 3.49 6.71 5.10
C GLU A 153 4.91 6.49 4.57
N THR A 154 5.05 6.01 3.33
CA THR A 154 6.34 5.88 2.64
C THR A 154 7.06 7.23 2.46
N ALA A 155 6.32 8.33 2.24
CA ALA A 155 6.90 9.66 2.10
C ALA A 155 7.44 10.16 3.46
N LEU A 156 6.74 9.86 4.55
CA LEU A 156 7.19 10.13 5.92
C LEU A 156 8.45 9.32 6.25
N ALA A 157 8.42 8.00 6.00
CA ALA A 157 9.55 7.10 6.22
C ALA A 157 10.80 7.59 5.46
N THR A 158 10.64 7.92 4.19
CA THR A 158 11.72 8.44 3.33
C THR A 158 12.28 9.77 3.86
N SER A 159 11.42 10.64 4.40
CA SER A 159 11.83 11.91 4.98
C SER A 159 12.68 11.69 6.24
N PHE A 160 12.20 10.88 7.19
CA PHE A 160 12.96 10.58 8.40
C PHE A 160 14.25 9.82 8.09
N TYR A 161 14.29 8.99 7.05
CA TYR A 161 15.50 8.33 6.59
C TYR A 161 16.57 9.34 6.13
N ALA A 162 16.18 10.41 5.43
CA ALA A 162 17.11 11.50 5.08
C ALA A 162 17.69 12.17 6.34
N GLY A 163 16.86 12.37 7.36
CA GLY A 163 17.29 12.85 8.66
C GLY A 163 18.24 11.89 9.38
N PHE A 164 17.95 10.58 9.35
CA PHE A 164 18.81 9.54 9.87
C PHE A 164 20.20 9.60 9.23
N LEU A 165 20.29 9.65 7.90
CA LEU A 165 21.57 9.78 7.19
C LEU A 165 22.30 11.07 7.56
N TYR A 166 21.59 12.19 7.67
CA TYR A 166 22.16 13.48 8.08
C TYR A 166 22.80 13.40 9.45
N TYR A 167 22.07 12.94 10.46
CA TYR A 167 22.59 12.87 11.83
C TYR A 167 23.62 11.74 12.01
N TYR A 168 23.52 10.64 11.27
CA TYR A 168 24.55 9.61 11.23
C TYR A 168 25.88 10.17 10.71
N LEU A 169 25.86 10.97 9.62
CA LEU A 169 27.07 11.60 9.12
C LEU A 169 27.61 12.68 10.04
N ARG A 170 26.75 13.39 10.79
CA ARG A 170 27.21 14.29 11.85
C ARG A 170 27.81 13.56 13.05
N TYR A 171 27.32 12.38 13.38
CA TYR A 171 27.97 11.47 14.33
C TYR A 171 29.38 11.12 13.83
N ARG A 172 29.51 10.73 12.56
CA ARG A 172 30.78 10.29 11.99
C ARG A 172 31.81 11.39 11.79
N LEU A 173 31.37 12.58 11.38
CA LEU A 173 32.26 13.65 10.91
C LEU A 173 32.41 14.80 11.91
N GLU A 174 31.50 14.93 12.88
CA GLU A 174 31.48 16.06 13.80
C GLU A 174 31.54 15.63 15.27
N GLN A 175 30.40 15.32 15.90
CA GLN A 175 30.34 15.03 17.34
C GLN A 175 29.60 13.73 17.63
N PRO A 176 30.11 12.87 18.54
CA PRO A 176 29.52 11.56 18.81
C PRO A 176 28.05 11.58 19.27
N HIS A 177 27.61 12.64 19.96
CA HIS A 177 26.24 12.71 20.50
C HIS A 177 25.15 12.82 19.42
N TYR A 178 25.50 13.12 18.16
CA TYR A 178 24.52 13.09 17.07
C TYR A 178 23.99 11.69 16.77
N LEU A 179 24.65 10.64 17.28
CA LEU A 179 24.16 9.27 17.18
C LEU A 179 22.78 9.11 17.82
N PHE A 180 22.48 9.83 18.91
CA PHE A 180 21.15 9.79 19.54
C PHE A 180 20.04 10.27 18.60
N HIS A 181 20.31 11.34 17.84
CA HIS A 181 19.36 11.87 16.86
C HIS A 181 19.20 10.91 15.67
N ALA A 182 20.28 10.27 15.24
CA ALA A 182 20.23 9.23 14.22
C ALA A 182 19.36 8.05 14.68
N VAL A 183 19.50 7.59 15.93
CA VAL A 183 18.67 6.52 16.50
C VAL A 183 17.19 6.91 16.55
N LEU A 184 16.86 8.14 16.98
CA LEU A 184 15.47 8.61 17.01
C LEU A 184 14.85 8.68 15.61
N LEU A 185 15.59 9.17 14.61
CA LEU A 185 15.10 9.27 13.23
C LEU A 185 15.04 7.89 12.54
N ALA A 186 15.94 6.97 12.90
CA ALA A 186 15.82 5.57 12.50
C ALA A 186 14.55 4.93 13.08
N ALA A 187 14.23 5.20 14.36
CA ALA A 187 12.99 4.75 14.97
C ALA A 187 11.75 5.36 14.28
N PHE A 188 11.75 6.67 13.99
CA PHE A 188 10.65 7.28 13.23
C PHE A 188 10.51 6.68 11.83
N THR A 189 11.61 6.33 11.18
CA THR A 189 11.57 5.63 9.88
C THR A 189 10.96 4.23 10.03
N PHE A 190 11.40 3.48 11.05
CA PHE A 190 10.92 2.13 11.37
C PHE A 190 9.41 2.09 11.66
N TYR A 191 8.88 3.06 12.41
CA TYR A 191 7.46 3.15 12.76
C TYR A 191 6.61 3.89 11.71
N SER A 192 7.21 4.45 10.66
CA SER A 192 6.41 5.09 9.60
C SER A 192 5.83 4.07 8.63
N TYR A 193 6.61 3.06 8.20
CA TYR A 193 6.20 2.19 7.11
C TYR A 193 6.86 0.80 7.21
N SER A 194 6.09 -0.27 7.01
CA SER A 194 6.53 -1.66 7.23
C SER A 194 7.80 -2.03 6.43
N PRO A 195 7.88 -1.83 5.09
CA PRO A 195 9.13 -2.04 4.33
C PRO A 195 10.34 -1.24 4.83
N ALA A 196 10.13 -0.09 5.49
CA ALA A 196 11.21 0.72 6.00
C ALA A 196 11.93 0.08 7.20
N GLN A 197 11.30 -0.89 7.88
CA GLN A 197 11.93 -1.67 8.95
C GLN A 197 13.15 -2.44 8.41
N MET A 198 12.99 -3.13 7.28
CA MET A 198 14.07 -3.86 6.63
C MET A 198 15.17 -2.92 6.11
N ILE A 199 14.78 -1.77 5.54
CA ILE A 199 15.73 -0.74 5.06
C ILE A 199 16.59 -0.22 6.22
N ILE A 200 15.99 0.08 7.37
CA ILE A 200 16.73 0.51 8.58
C ILE A 200 17.62 -0.61 9.10
N ALA A 201 17.13 -1.86 9.16
CA ALA A 201 17.93 -2.99 9.62
C ALA A 201 19.19 -3.17 8.77
N VAL A 202 19.05 -3.22 7.44
CA VAL A 202 20.17 -3.35 6.50
C VAL A 202 21.11 -2.14 6.61
N SER A 203 20.58 -0.91 6.65
CA SER A 203 21.40 0.29 6.80
C SER A 203 22.21 0.28 8.10
N VAL A 204 21.61 -0.06 9.24
CA VAL A 204 22.30 -0.11 10.53
C VAL A 204 23.36 -1.20 10.54
N ILE A 205 23.08 -2.39 10.02
CA ILE A 205 24.06 -3.50 9.93
C ILE A 205 25.26 -3.10 9.09
N LEU A 206 25.03 -2.57 7.88
CA LEU A 206 26.10 -2.17 6.98
C LEU A 206 26.94 -1.02 7.55
N LEU A 207 26.30 -0.02 8.15
CA LEU A 207 26.99 1.09 8.82
C LEU A 207 27.80 0.61 10.04
N ALA A 208 27.21 -0.24 10.88
CA ALA A 208 27.89 -0.81 12.04
C ALA A 208 29.13 -1.63 11.65
N ALA A 209 29.03 -2.43 10.58
CA ALA A 209 30.14 -3.22 10.07
C ALA A 209 31.26 -2.32 9.49
N VAL A 210 30.90 -1.39 8.61
CA VAL A 210 31.87 -0.55 7.90
C VAL A 210 32.55 0.49 8.82
N ASP A 211 31.84 0.99 9.83
CA ASP A 211 32.37 1.94 10.80
C ASP A 211 32.71 1.30 12.16
N ALA A 212 32.82 -0.03 12.24
CA ALA A 212 33.10 -0.77 13.48
C ALA A 212 34.27 -0.21 14.31
N PRO A 213 35.44 0.16 13.71
CA PRO A 213 36.53 0.75 14.48
C PRO A 213 36.16 2.08 15.14
N TYR A 214 35.35 2.90 14.46
CA TYR A 214 34.89 4.18 15.01
C TYR A 214 33.83 3.99 16.09
N HIS A 215 32.91 3.04 15.92
CA HIS A 215 31.95 2.69 16.96
C HIS A 215 32.65 2.21 18.23
N TRP A 216 33.72 1.42 18.09
CA TRP A 216 34.51 0.96 19.23
C TRP A 216 35.23 2.12 19.95
N GLN A 217 35.82 3.05 19.19
CA GLN A 217 36.41 4.28 19.76
C GLN A 217 35.38 5.09 20.56
N GLN A 218 34.12 5.12 20.10
CA GLN A 218 33.01 5.84 20.73
C GLN A 218 32.10 4.94 21.59
N ARG A 219 32.60 3.80 22.09
CA ARG A 219 31.80 2.75 22.76
C ARG A 219 30.85 3.25 23.84
N ARG A 220 31.21 4.27 24.64
CA ARG A 220 30.31 4.83 25.66
C ARG A 220 29.07 5.47 25.03
N THR A 221 29.25 6.25 23.98
CA THR A 221 28.17 6.89 23.23
C THR A 221 27.34 5.84 22.50
N VAL A 222 28.00 4.85 21.88
CA VAL A 222 27.33 3.74 21.20
C VAL A 222 26.49 2.91 22.17
N MET A 223 27.00 2.53 23.34
CA MET A 223 26.23 1.80 24.36
C MET A 223 25.00 2.57 24.83
N ARG A 224 25.11 3.88 25.05
CA ARG A 224 23.95 4.73 25.39
C ARG A 224 22.96 4.81 24.22
N ALA A 225 23.45 4.90 22.99
CA ALA A 225 22.61 4.93 21.81
C ALA A 225 21.90 3.58 21.56
N LEU A 226 22.56 2.45 21.87
CA LEU A 226 21.94 1.12 21.89
C LEU A 226 20.84 1.06 22.94
N GLY A 227 21.09 1.57 24.15
CA GLY A 227 20.05 1.67 25.19
C GLY A 227 18.84 2.51 24.74
N LEU A 228 19.08 3.64 24.06
CA LEU A 228 18.01 4.43 23.45
C LEU A 228 17.29 3.66 22.34
N GLY A 229 18.02 2.90 21.51
CA GLY A 229 17.44 2.06 20.46
C GLY A 229 16.53 0.98 21.04
N LEU A 230 16.97 0.31 22.11
CA LEU A 230 16.15 -0.66 22.85
C LEU A 230 14.91 -0.02 23.47
N LEU A 231 15.04 1.19 24.03
CA LEU A 231 13.90 1.97 24.52
C LEU A 231 12.89 2.26 23.40
N CYS A 232 13.37 2.68 22.23
CA CYS A 232 12.53 2.90 21.05
C CYS A 232 11.88 1.61 20.52
N LEU A 233 12.42 0.43 20.81
CA LEU A 233 11.83 -0.86 20.41
C LEU A 233 10.74 -1.35 21.38
N LEU A 234 10.59 -0.76 22.58
CA LEU A 234 9.58 -1.21 23.54
C LEU A 234 8.14 -1.19 22.99
N PRO A 235 7.68 -0.15 22.25
CA PRO A 235 6.34 -0.17 21.65
C PRO A 235 6.16 -1.31 20.65
N TYR A 236 7.18 -1.62 19.85
CA TYR A 236 7.17 -2.73 18.91
C TYR A 236 7.15 -4.09 19.63
N ILE A 237 7.94 -4.25 20.69
CA ILE A 237 7.92 -5.47 21.51
C ILE A 237 6.53 -5.66 22.14
N ARG A 238 5.96 -4.60 22.72
CA ARG A 238 4.58 -4.63 23.25
C ARG A 238 3.60 -5.09 22.17
N PHE A 239 3.69 -4.50 20.98
CA PHE A 239 2.82 -4.87 19.86
C PHE A 239 2.92 -6.35 19.47
N GLN A 240 4.13 -6.89 19.35
CA GLN A 240 4.35 -8.31 19.04
C GLN A 240 3.84 -9.24 20.14
N LEU A 241 3.83 -8.79 21.39
CA LEU A 241 3.26 -9.53 22.52
C LEU A 241 1.73 -9.47 22.55
N THR A 242 1.13 -8.33 22.20
CA THR A 242 -0.34 -8.19 22.17
C THR A 242 -0.96 -8.89 20.96
N TYR A 243 -0.31 -8.82 19.79
CA TYR A 243 -0.80 -9.38 18.52
C TYR A 243 0.16 -10.43 17.97
N PRO A 244 0.31 -11.60 18.62
CA PRO A 244 1.18 -12.65 18.15
C PRO A 244 0.72 -13.15 16.78
N GLY A 245 1.64 -13.28 15.82
CA GLY A 245 1.33 -13.76 14.47
C GLY A 245 0.94 -12.68 13.46
N GLU A 246 0.73 -11.43 13.88
CA GLU A 246 0.32 -10.35 12.96
C GLU A 246 1.34 -10.09 11.84
N THR A 247 2.63 -10.29 12.11
CA THR A 247 3.67 -10.18 11.08
C THR A 247 3.54 -11.28 10.02
N LEU A 248 3.16 -12.49 10.42
CA LEU A 248 2.91 -13.59 9.48
C LEU A 248 1.66 -13.29 8.65
N ARG A 249 0.56 -12.89 9.32
CA ARG A 249 -0.69 -12.49 8.67
C ARG A 249 -0.50 -11.37 7.65
N HIS A 250 0.34 -10.37 7.97
CA HIS A 250 0.69 -9.30 7.04
C HIS A 250 1.38 -9.84 5.78
N LEU A 251 2.30 -10.79 5.92
CA LEU A 251 2.96 -11.43 4.78
C LEU A 251 2.01 -12.31 3.96
N GLU A 252 1.03 -12.96 4.61
CA GLU A 252 -0.04 -13.74 3.95
C GLU A 252 -0.91 -12.82 3.08
N ILE A 253 -1.36 -11.69 3.61
CA ILE A 253 -2.21 -10.76 2.86
C ILE A 253 -1.44 -10.12 1.69
N LEU A 254 -0.14 -9.89 1.86
CA LEU A 254 0.74 -9.43 0.78
C LEU A 254 1.11 -10.55 -0.22
N ARG A 255 0.65 -11.79 0.00
CA ARG A 255 0.98 -12.98 -0.80
C ARG A 255 2.48 -13.13 -1.02
N SER A 256 3.26 -12.91 0.04
CA SER A 256 4.72 -12.95 -0.05
C SER A 256 5.19 -14.35 -0.45
N TYR A 257 6.09 -14.41 -1.44
CA TYR A 257 6.73 -15.66 -1.87
C TYR A 257 7.53 -16.35 -0.74
N TRP A 258 7.85 -15.63 0.34
CA TRP A 258 8.47 -16.22 1.54
C TRP A 258 7.60 -17.27 2.22
N LEU A 259 6.28 -17.20 2.06
CA LEU A 259 5.32 -18.14 2.64
C LEU A 259 4.96 -19.29 1.70
N GLN A 260 5.29 -19.18 0.41
CA GLN A 260 4.99 -20.21 -0.57
C GLN A 260 5.83 -21.48 -0.33
N PRO A 261 5.31 -22.69 -0.67
CA PRO A 261 5.98 -23.97 -0.47
C PRO A 261 7.06 -24.23 -1.53
N MET A 262 8.03 -23.31 -1.64
CA MET A 262 9.14 -23.37 -2.60
C MET A 262 10.49 -23.54 -1.90
N PRO A 263 11.50 -24.15 -2.55
CA PRO A 263 12.84 -24.32 -1.98
C PRO A 263 13.48 -22.99 -1.57
N LEU A 264 14.28 -22.99 -0.50
CA LEU A 264 14.96 -21.79 -0.01
C LEU A 264 15.84 -21.13 -1.09
N SER A 265 16.47 -21.91 -1.96
CA SER A 265 17.26 -21.38 -3.08
C SER A 265 16.43 -20.54 -4.04
N GLU A 266 15.17 -20.92 -4.28
CA GLU A 266 14.25 -20.20 -5.16
C GLU A 266 13.76 -18.91 -4.49
N LYS A 267 13.40 -18.97 -3.19
CA LYS A 267 13.07 -17.78 -2.39
C LYS A 267 14.20 -16.74 -2.41
N LEU A 268 15.43 -17.21 -2.20
CA LEU A 268 16.61 -16.35 -2.26
C LEU A 268 16.83 -15.80 -3.68
N GLY A 269 16.63 -16.64 -4.72
CA GLY A 269 16.69 -16.22 -6.11
C GLY A 269 15.72 -15.07 -6.42
N LEU A 270 14.45 -15.21 -6.02
CA LEU A 270 13.42 -14.17 -6.16
C LEU A 270 13.77 -12.90 -5.37
N PHE A 271 14.24 -13.04 -4.12
CA PHE A 271 14.69 -11.90 -3.33
C PHE A 271 15.80 -11.12 -4.04
N PHE A 272 16.84 -11.80 -4.53
CA PHE A 272 17.93 -11.16 -5.25
C PHE A 272 17.48 -10.56 -6.58
N GLN A 273 16.55 -11.20 -7.29
CA GLN A 273 15.97 -10.67 -8.51
C GLN A 273 15.24 -9.34 -8.25
N GLU A 274 14.34 -9.30 -7.27
CA GLU A 274 13.60 -8.09 -6.91
C GLU A 274 14.52 -6.99 -6.37
N TYR A 275 15.51 -7.36 -5.56
CA TYR A 275 16.54 -6.44 -5.08
C TYR A 275 17.33 -5.81 -6.23
N LEU A 276 17.79 -6.61 -7.21
CA LEU A 276 18.53 -6.11 -8.37
C LEU A 276 17.66 -5.27 -9.31
N ARG A 277 16.37 -5.60 -9.45
CA ARG A 277 15.41 -4.75 -10.15
C ARG A 277 15.32 -3.36 -9.50
N GLY A 278 15.35 -3.29 -8.18
CA GLY A 278 15.38 -2.02 -7.43
C GLY A 278 16.68 -1.22 -7.61
N LEU A 279 17.78 -1.83 -8.04
CA LEU A 279 19.03 -1.13 -8.41
C LEU A 279 19.11 -0.80 -9.91
N ASN A 280 18.21 -1.33 -10.73
CA ASN A 280 18.23 -1.16 -12.17
C ASN A 280 17.97 0.31 -12.55
N LEU A 281 18.93 0.96 -13.22
CA LEU A 281 18.80 2.34 -13.66
C LEU A 281 17.62 2.57 -14.62
N LEU A 282 17.26 1.56 -15.43
CA LEU A 282 16.11 1.67 -16.32
C LEU A 282 14.81 1.77 -15.51
N TYR A 283 14.67 1.06 -14.40
CA TYR A 283 13.49 1.19 -13.53
C TYR A 283 13.32 2.64 -13.06
N TRP A 284 14.42 3.29 -12.68
CA TRP A 284 14.38 4.65 -12.13
C TRP A 284 14.27 5.77 -13.19
N PHE A 285 14.94 5.64 -14.34
CA PHE A 285 15.09 6.75 -15.29
C PHE A 285 14.30 6.58 -16.59
N ARG A 286 13.76 5.39 -16.90
CA ARG A 286 12.95 5.23 -18.12
C ARG A 286 11.59 5.94 -17.98
N PRO A 287 11.06 6.53 -19.05
CA PRO A 287 9.69 7.04 -19.04
C PRO A 287 8.70 5.88 -18.87
N ASP A 288 7.58 6.17 -18.21
CA ASP A 288 6.47 5.22 -17.98
C ASP A 288 6.96 3.88 -17.37
N PRO A 289 7.56 3.94 -16.17
CA PRO A 289 8.04 2.76 -15.47
C PRO A 289 6.90 1.76 -15.15
N PRO A 290 7.24 0.47 -14.94
CA PRO A 290 6.25 -0.61 -14.84
C PRO A 290 5.71 -0.68 -13.42
N ASP A 291 4.91 0.31 -13.03
CA ASP A 291 4.28 0.41 -11.72
C ASP A 291 2.79 0.67 -11.88
N LEU A 292 2.05 0.59 -10.77
CA LEU A 292 0.64 0.97 -10.75
C LEU A 292 0.49 2.42 -11.25
N ILE A 293 -0.42 2.66 -12.20
CA ILE A 293 -0.54 3.95 -12.89
C ILE A 293 -0.74 5.14 -11.94
N ARG A 294 -1.39 4.91 -10.78
CA ARG A 294 -1.59 5.90 -9.72
C ARG A 294 -0.30 6.32 -8.99
N HIS A 295 0.79 5.58 -9.15
CA HIS A 295 2.12 5.89 -8.59
C HIS A 295 3.11 6.39 -9.65
N VAL A 296 2.65 6.61 -10.88
CA VAL A 296 3.47 7.00 -12.02
C VAL A 296 2.99 8.33 -12.59
N MET A 297 3.93 9.24 -12.88
CA MET A 297 3.66 10.44 -13.67
C MET A 297 3.93 10.12 -15.14
N LYS A 298 2.92 10.25 -16.01
CA LYS A 298 3.00 9.84 -17.41
C LYS A 298 4.08 10.59 -18.18
N ASN A 299 4.88 9.88 -18.99
CA ASN A 299 6.06 10.37 -19.72
C ASN A 299 7.27 10.79 -18.86
N TYR A 300 7.17 10.68 -17.53
CA TYR A 300 8.29 10.88 -16.60
C TYR A 300 8.91 9.53 -16.20
N GLY A 301 10.16 9.58 -15.74
CA GLY A 301 10.75 8.48 -14.96
C GLY A 301 10.48 8.67 -13.48
N HIS A 302 10.78 7.67 -12.64
CA HIS A 302 10.70 7.85 -11.19
C HIS A 302 11.68 8.92 -10.70
N LEU A 303 12.90 8.94 -11.25
CA LEU A 303 13.92 9.96 -11.02
C LEU A 303 13.95 10.98 -12.16
N TRP A 304 14.54 12.15 -11.87
CA TRP A 304 14.71 13.22 -12.86
C TRP A 304 15.60 12.73 -14.03
N ARG A 305 15.00 12.56 -15.21
CA ARG A 305 15.62 11.91 -16.39
C ARG A 305 16.98 12.52 -16.80
N PRO A 306 17.12 13.85 -16.94
CA PRO A 306 18.43 14.46 -17.21
C PRO A 306 19.48 14.19 -16.12
N GLY A 307 19.03 13.85 -14.92
CA GLY A 307 19.86 13.47 -13.78
C GLY A 307 20.63 12.17 -13.95
N LEU A 308 20.34 11.33 -14.95
CA LEU A 308 21.01 10.03 -15.12
C LEU A 308 22.53 10.17 -15.22
N LEU A 309 23.02 11.05 -16.12
CA LEU A 309 24.46 11.25 -16.32
C LEU A 309 25.14 11.78 -15.04
N PHE A 310 24.47 12.68 -14.33
CA PHE A 310 24.98 13.23 -13.08
C PHE A 310 24.92 12.23 -11.93
N THR A 311 23.93 11.32 -11.92
CA THR A 311 23.84 10.22 -10.95
C THR A 311 25.01 9.26 -11.16
N LEU A 312 25.27 8.83 -12.40
CA LEU A 312 26.40 7.97 -12.73
C LEU A 312 27.74 8.59 -12.34
N LEU A 313 27.91 9.88 -12.62
CA LEU A 313 29.08 10.63 -12.18
C LEU A 313 29.17 10.71 -10.65
N GLY A 314 28.06 10.95 -9.95
CA GLY A 314 27.99 10.94 -8.50
C GLY A 314 28.40 9.59 -7.90
N VAL A 315 27.91 8.48 -8.49
CA VAL A 315 28.31 7.12 -8.12
C VAL A 315 29.80 6.90 -8.34
N ALA A 316 30.33 7.31 -9.51
CA ALA A 316 31.76 7.21 -9.80
C ALA A 316 32.62 8.00 -8.80
N LEU A 317 32.18 9.21 -8.41
CA LEU A 317 32.83 10.00 -7.36
C LEU A 317 32.75 9.29 -5.99
N ALA A 318 31.61 8.70 -5.67
CA ALA A 318 31.44 7.96 -4.41
C ALA A 318 32.32 6.72 -4.33
N LEU A 319 32.44 5.97 -5.43
CA LEU A 319 33.36 4.83 -5.53
C LEU A 319 34.82 5.27 -5.44
N ARG A 320 35.20 6.35 -6.13
CA ARG A 320 36.55 6.93 -6.06
C ARG A 320 36.93 7.36 -4.64
N HIS A 321 35.97 7.89 -3.88
CA HIS A 321 36.16 8.40 -2.53
C HIS A 321 35.57 7.47 -1.45
N ILE A 322 35.42 6.18 -1.73
CA ILE A 322 34.75 5.20 -0.83
C ILE A 322 35.39 5.11 0.57
N ARG A 323 36.66 5.48 0.72
CA ARG A 323 37.32 5.53 2.04
C ARG A 323 36.79 6.65 2.94
N GLN A 324 36.15 7.66 2.38
CA GLN A 324 35.56 8.76 3.13
C GLN A 324 34.16 8.36 3.66
N PRO A 325 33.84 8.63 4.95
CA PRO A 325 32.57 8.24 5.54
C PRO A 325 31.34 8.78 4.81
N SER A 326 31.40 10.01 4.30
CA SER A 326 30.31 10.65 3.55
C SER A 326 29.91 9.86 2.30
N TYR A 327 30.89 9.52 1.45
CA TYR A 327 30.64 8.82 0.19
C TYR A 327 30.22 7.36 0.37
N ARG A 328 30.86 6.61 1.28
CA ARG A 328 30.43 5.22 1.55
C ARG A 328 29.05 5.12 2.16
N THR A 329 28.65 6.07 3.00
CA THR A 329 27.31 6.10 3.58
C THR A 329 26.25 6.25 2.50
N MET A 330 26.53 7.03 1.43
CA MET A 330 25.60 7.13 0.30
C MET A 330 25.50 5.82 -0.48
N LEU A 331 26.63 5.13 -0.72
CA LEU A 331 26.61 3.82 -1.38
C LEU A 331 25.86 2.78 -0.53
N ILE A 332 26.05 2.78 0.78
CA ILE A 332 25.29 1.93 1.71
C ILE A 332 23.79 2.26 1.64
N ALA A 333 23.42 3.54 1.58
CA ALA A 333 22.03 3.92 1.43
C ALA A 333 21.41 3.48 0.09
N VAL A 334 22.17 3.51 -1.02
CA VAL A 334 21.74 2.93 -2.31
C VAL A 334 21.52 1.42 -2.19
N LEU A 335 22.44 0.70 -1.54
CA LEU A 335 22.34 -0.75 -1.36
C LEU A 335 21.21 -1.14 -0.39
N ALA A 336 20.95 -0.34 0.64
CA ALA A 336 19.88 -0.66 1.59
C ALA A 336 18.48 -0.41 1.01
N ALA A 337 18.31 0.56 0.10
CA ALA A 337 17.00 1.01 -0.35
C ALA A 337 16.08 -0.08 -0.96
N PRO A 338 16.57 -1.04 -1.79
CA PRO A 338 15.71 -2.08 -2.35
C PRO A 338 15.30 -3.17 -1.36
N SER A 339 15.95 -3.26 -0.20
CA SER A 339 15.81 -4.41 0.72
C SER A 339 14.38 -4.63 1.24
N GLY A 340 13.65 -3.55 1.52
CA GLY A 340 12.25 -3.63 1.95
C GLY A 340 11.31 -4.09 0.83
N ALA A 341 11.52 -3.58 -0.40
CA ALA A 341 10.73 -3.98 -1.56
C ALA A 341 10.97 -5.44 -1.94
N ALA A 342 12.21 -5.92 -1.79
CA ALA A 342 12.61 -7.27 -2.14
C ALA A 342 11.85 -8.36 -1.35
N LEU A 343 11.30 -8.06 -0.16
CA LEU A 343 10.53 -9.03 0.64
C LEU A 343 9.19 -9.46 0.04
N VAL A 344 8.66 -8.70 -0.92
CA VAL A 344 7.32 -8.94 -1.48
C VAL A 344 7.34 -8.79 -2.99
N GLY A 345 7.88 -7.66 -3.48
CA GLY A 345 7.93 -7.32 -4.88
C GLY A 345 8.18 -5.83 -5.06
N LEU A 346 8.99 -5.49 -6.06
CA LEU A 346 9.34 -4.12 -6.38
C LEU A 346 8.09 -3.31 -6.74
N GLY A 347 7.92 -2.21 -6.02
CA GLY A 347 7.01 -1.14 -6.36
C GLY A 347 7.56 0.17 -5.82
N VAL A 348 7.30 1.27 -6.50
CA VAL A 348 8.00 2.54 -6.20
C VAL A 348 7.74 3.03 -4.77
N THR A 349 6.54 2.79 -4.24
CA THR A 349 6.19 3.11 -2.84
C THR A 349 7.00 2.32 -1.83
N ARG A 350 7.44 1.09 -2.15
CA ARG A 350 8.30 0.26 -1.28
C ARG A 350 9.78 0.62 -1.37
N ALA A 351 10.20 1.23 -2.47
CA ALA A 351 11.59 1.60 -2.74
C ALA A 351 11.86 3.12 -2.69
N LEU A 352 10.87 3.93 -2.31
CA LEU A 352 10.91 5.41 -2.38
C LEU A 352 12.14 6.01 -1.68
N VAL A 353 12.66 5.35 -0.66
CA VAL A 353 13.88 5.73 0.06
C VAL A 353 15.09 5.95 -0.88
N MET A 354 15.16 5.26 -2.03
CA MET A 354 16.21 5.44 -3.05
C MET A 354 16.33 6.88 -3.55
N VAL A 355 15.24 7.65 -3.53
CA VAL A 355 15.22 9.06 -3.95
C VAL A 355 16.27 9.88 -3.21
N ILE A 356 16.50 9.62 -1.92
CA ILE A 356 17.42 10.40 -1.08
C ILE A 356 18.88 10.24 -1.54
N PRO A 357 19.46 9.03 -1.56
CA PRO A 357 20.83 8.87 -2.05
C PRO A 357 20.95 9.22 -3.53
N ALA A 358 19.95 8.91 -4.38
CA ALA A 358 20.01 9.27 -5.80
C ALA A 358 20.04 10.79 -6.03
N THR A 359 19.25 11.55 -5.27
CA THR A 359 19.26 13.03 -5.28
C THR A 359 20.65 13.57 -4.92
N LEU A 360 21.24 13.06 -3.84
CA LEU A 360 22.55 13.51 -3.37
C LEU A 360 23.66 13.18 -4.37
N LEU A 361 23.65 11.98 -4.95
CA LEU A 361 24.59 11.57 -5.99
C LEU A 361 24.43 12.42 -7.26
N THR A 362 23.20 12.69 -7.68
CA THR A 362 22.90 13.60 -8.80
C THR A 362 23.45 14.99 -8.54
N ALA A 363 23.20 15.55 -7.35
CA ALA A 363 23.68 16.88 -7.00
C ALA A 363 25.21 16.95 -6.94
N LEU A 364 25.88 15.92 -6.40
CA LEU A 364 27.35 15.82 -6.39
C LEU A 364 27.92 15.75 -7.81
N GLY A 365 27.33 14.94 -8.69
CA GLY A 365 27.75 14.86 -10.09
C GLY A 365 27.55 16.19 -10.82
N LEU A 366 26.42 16.85 -10.59
CA LEU A 366 26.11 18.14 -11.20
C LEU A 366 27.06 19.24 -10.73
N GLU A 367 27.34 19.36 -9.42
CA GLU A 367 28.33 20.31 -8.90
C GLU A 367 29.74 20.03 -9.44
N TRP A 368 30.13 18.76 -9.55
CA TRP A 368 31.41 18.39 -10.15
C TRP A 368 31.49 18.81 -11.62
N ALA A 369 30.44 18.54 -12.41
CA ALA A 369 30.38 18.89 -13.83
C ALA A 369 30.46 20.40 -14.02
N MET A 370 29.70 21.17 -13.22
CA MET A 370 29.78 22.64 -13.21
C MET A 370 31.18 23.14 -12.86
N THR A 371 31.82 22.54 -11.86
CA THR A 371 33.18 22.90 -11.45
C THR A 371 34.18 22.62 -12.57
N ARG A 372 34.10 21.47 -13.23
CA ARG A 372 34.96 21.14 -14.37
C ARG A 372 34.73 22.06 -15.56
N LEU A 373 33.49 22.35 -15.90
CA LEU A 373 33.17 23.28 -16.97
C LEU A 373 33.70 24.69 -16.66
N SER A 374 33.57 25.15 -15.42
CA SER A 374 34.13 26.45 -15.01
C SER A 374 35.65 26.53 -15.14
N GLN A 375 36.37 25.41 -14.97
CA GLN A 375 37.82 25.31 -15.15
C GLN A 375 38.20 25.34 -16.63
N VAL A 376 37.44 24.68 -17.50
CA VAL A 376 37.65 24.74 -18.96
C VAL A 376 37.40 26.15 -19.49
N LEU A 377 36.35 26.82 -18.98
CA LEU A 377 36.02 28.20 -19.34
C LEU A 377 36.98 29.24 -18.74
N ALA A 378 37.90 28.84 -17.85
CA ALA A 378 38.81 29.75 -17.17
C ALA A 378 39.77 30.50 -18.12
N GLY A 379 39.96 29.97 -19.35
CA GLY A 379 40.73 30.67 -20.40
C GLY A 379 40.03 31.91 -20.97
N TRP A 380 38.73 32.08 -20.72
CA TRP A 380 37.90 33.16 -21.29
C TRP A 380 37.31 34.06 -20.21
N ILE A 381 36.87 33.48 -19.09
CA ILE A 381 36.20 34.17 -17.99
C ILE A 381 36.76 33.65 -16.66
N PRO A 382 36.99 34.49 -15.64
CA PRO A 382 37.44 34.01 -14.33
C PRO A 382 36.58 32.86 -13.78
N SER A 383 37.23 31.78 -13.35
CA SER A 383 36.56 30.53 -12.92
C SER A 383 35.50 30.72 -11.84
N ARG A 384 35.67 31.72 -10.95
CA ARG A 384 34.66 32.06 -9.93
C ARG A 384 33.39 32.64 -10.53
N ILE A 385 33.53 33.49 -11.56
CA ILE A 385 32.40 34.14 -12.24
C ILE A 385 31.64 33.10 -13.05
N SER A 386 32.35 32.28 -13.85
CA SER A 386 31.72 31.21 -14.63
C SER A 386 31.04 30.16 -13.74
N LEU A 387 31.63 29.77 -12.61
CA LEU A 387 31.00 28.84 -11.67
C LEU A 387 29.74 29.41 -11.01
N ASN A 388 29.74 30.69 -10.62
CA ASN A 388 28.55 31.34 -10.07
C ASN A 388 27.46 31.50 -11.13
N ALA A 389 27.81 31.82 -12.37
CA ALA A 389 26.87 31.89 -13.50
C ALA A 389 26.25 30.52 -13.79
N LEU A 390 27.04 29.45 -13.84
CA LEU A 390 26.55 28.08 -13.95
C LEU A 390 25.63 27.71 -12.77
N GLY A 391 25.95 28.16 -11.56
CA GLY A 391 25.10 28.00 -10.39
C GLY A 391 23.75 28.71 -10.54
N ALA A 392 23.75 29.96 -10.99
CA ALA A 392 22.52 30.70 -11.25
C ALA A 392 21.67 30.04 -12.35
N LEU A 393 22.32 29.56 -13.43
CA LEU A 393 21.66 28.83 -14.51
C LEU A 393 21.05 27.50 -14.02
N ALA A 394 21.78 26.73 -13.21
CA ALA A 394 21.26 25.49 -12.62
C ALA A 394 20.09 25.78 -11.67
N PHE A 395 20.18 26.83 -10.86
CA PHE A 395 19.09 27.26 -9.98
C PHE A 395 17.83 27.62 -10.78
N ALA A 396 17.97 28.49 -11.79
CA ALA A 396 16.88 28.92 -12.64
C ALA A 396 16.27 27.76 -13.44
N GLY A 397 17.11 26.91 -14.04
CA GLY A 397 16.67 25.76 -14.83
C GLY A 397 15.92 24.71 -14.01
N LEU A 398 16.42 24.35 -12.83
CA LEU A 398 15.73 23.40 -11.95
C LEU A 398 14.44 24.01 -11.35
N SER A 399 14.44 25.30 -11.03
CA SER A 399 13.23 25.99 -10.56
C SER A 399 12.16 26.05 -11.64
N LEU A 400 12.54 26.38 -12.87
CA LEU A 400 11.65 26.36 -14.04
C LEU A 400 11.10 24.95 -14.27
N GLN A 401 11.96 23.92 -14.24
CA GLN A 401 11.54 22.53 -14.40
C GLN A 401 10.55 22.06 -13.31
N GLY A 402 10.73 22.51 -12.07
CA GLY A 402 9.77 22.22 -11.00
C GLY A 402 8.43 22.92 -11.21
N GLY A 403 8.46 24.16 -11.68
CA GLY A 403 7.26 24.92 -12.05
C GLY A 403 6.50 24.31 -13.22
N THR A 404 7.19 23.89 -14.29
CA THR A 404 6.55 23.23 -15.44
C THR A 404 5.99 21.86 -15.07
N MET A 405 6.67 21.09 -14.23
CA MET A 405 6.16 19.82 -13.72
C MET A 405 4.91 20.01 -12.86
N LEU A 406 4.86 21.05 -12.02
CA LEU A 406 3.64 21.42 -11.28
C LEU A 406 2.51 21.81 -12.22
N GLN A 407 2.79 22.66 -13.21
CA GLN A 407 1.80 23.09 -14.19
C GLN A 407 1.22 21.90 -14.95
N ASP A 408 2.07 21.00 -15.44
CA ASP A 408 1.68 19.78 -16.13
C ASP A 408 0.84 18.87 -15.24
N ALA A 409 1.23 18.70 -13.97
CA ALA A 409 0.46 17.92 -13.01
C ALA A 409 -0.91 18.53 -12.69
N LEU A 410 -1.08 19.85 -12.71
CA LEU A 410 -2.36 20.49 -12.45
C LEU A 410 -3.27 20.56 -13.68
N GLN A 411 -2.69 20.69 -14.88
CA GLN A 411 -3.45 20.86 -16.12
C GLN A 411 -3.74 19.53 -16.83
N ASN A 412 -2.75 18.62 -16.89
CA ASN A 412 -2.81 17.44 -17.74
C ASN A 412 -2.98 16.13 -16.97
N ALA A 413 -2.63 16.08 -15.68
CA ALA A 413 -2.76 14.86 -14.89
C ALA A 413 -4.15 14.22 -14.88
N PRO A 414 -5.27 15.00 -14.85
CA PRO A 414 -6.60 14.41 -14.96
C PRO A 414 -6.80 13.58 -16.24
N LEU A 415 -6.02 13.82 -17.29
CA LEU A 415 -6.14 13.15 -18.59
C LEU A 415 -4.97 12.22 -18.93
N TRP A 416 -3.98 12.06 -18.04
CA TRP A 416 -2.84 11.17 -18.28
C TRP A 416 -3.29 9.73 -18.47
N TYR A 417 -4.13 9.24 -17.56
CA TYR A 417 -4.67 7.88 -17.59
C TYR A 417 -6.20 7.95 -17.54
N ARG A 418 -6.86 7.22 -18.45
CA ARG A 418 -8.33 7.23 -18.60
C ARG A 418 -9.03 6.05 -17.92
N ASN A 419 -8.29 5.27 -17.15
CA ASN A 419 -8.84 4.24 -16.29
C ASN A 419 -9.03 4.85 -14.89
N TYR A 420 -10.26 5.29 -14.58
CA TYR A 420 -10.60 5.96 -13.33
C TYR A 420 -11.11 5.03 -12.24
N GLY A 421 -11.48 3.79 -12.58
CA GLY A 421 -12.03 2.81 -11.64
C GLY A 421 -10.98 2.10 -10.79
N LEU A 422 -11.40 0.97 -10.19
CA LEU A 422 -10.68 0.21 -9.15
C LEU A 422 -9.24 -0.14 -9.54
N ASN A 423 -9.05 -0.62 -10.77
CA ASN A 423 -7.75 -1.05 -11.28
C ASN A 423 -6.87 0.11 -11.78
N GLY A 424 -7.39 1.34 -11.75
CA GLY A 424 -6.72 2.51 -12.28
C GLY A 424 -6.44 3.58 -11.22
N MET A 425 -6.93 4.79 -11.50
CA MET A 425 -6.72 5.97 -10.66
C MET A 425 -7.55 5.96 -9.37
N GLN A 426 -8.64 5.18 -9.30
CA GLN A 426 -9.60 5.21 -8.17
C GLN A 426 -10.07 6.65 -7.89
N TYR A 427 -10.56 7.30 -8.93
CA TYR A 427 -11.00 8.69 -8.90
C TYR A 427 -12.50 8.78 -8.58
N GLY A 428 -12.90 9.84 -7.87
CA GLY A 428 -14.30 10.18 -7.65
C GLY A 428 -14.71 10.38 -6.19
N ALA A 429 -13.83 10.11 -5.21
CA ALA A 429 -14.19 10.18 -3.79
C ALA A 429 -14.82 11.52 -3.40
N ARG A 430 -14.15 12.64 -3.73
CA ARG A 430 -14.68 13.97 -3.44
C ARG A 430 -15.95 14.23 -4.24
N GLU A 431 -15.91 13.96 -5.54
CA GLU A 431 -16.97 14.29 -6.49
C GLU A 431 -18.27 13.55 -6.18
N ILE A 432 -18.20 12.25 -5.88
CA ILE A 432 -19.37 11.41 -5.57
C ILE A 432 -19.97 11.83 -4.23
N PHE A 433 -19.17 11.94 -3.16
CA PHE A 433 -19.74 12.22 -1.84
C PHE A 433 -20.26 13.66 -1.71
N GLU A 434 -19.64 14.63 -2.39
CA GLU A 434 -20.22 15.99 -2.52
C GLU A 434 -21.55 15.96 -3.31
N ALA A 435 -21.60 15.20 -4.41
CA ALA A 435 -22.83 15.06 -5.20
C ALA A 435 -23.95 14.34 -4.43
N VAL A 436 -23.63 13.30 -3.67
CA VAL A 436 -24.58 12.58 -2.81
C VAL A 436 -25.14 13.51 -1.73
N GLN A 437 -24.29 14.31 -1.07
CA GLN A 437 -24.76 15.30 -0.10
C GLN A 437 -25.66 16.35 -0.74
N THR A 438 -25.29 16.85 -1.92
CA THR A 438 -26.09 17.83 -2.67
C THR A 438 -27.45 17.24 -3.05
N TYR A 439 -27.46 15.98 -3.50
CA TYR A 439 -28.69 15.27 -3.83
C TYR A 439 -29.59 15.10 -2.59
N LEU A 440 -29.04 14.68 -1.45
CA LEU A 440 -29.80 14.53 -0.19
C LEU A 440 -30.36 15.86 0.33
N GLN A 441 -29.68 16.98 0.09
CA GLN A 441 -30.21 18.31 0.43
C GLN A 441 -31.42 18.68 -0.45
N ALA A 442 -31.42 18.28 -1.72
CA ALA A 442 -32.54 18.50 -2.64
C ALA A 442 -33.69 17.49 -2.41
N HIS A 443 -33.37 16.28 -1.95
CA HIS A 443 -34.31 15.18 -1.71
C HIS A 443 -34.11 14.56 -0.31
N PRO A 444 -34.57 15.22 0.77
CA PRO A 444 -34.32 14.78 2.15
C PRO A 444 -34.85 13.38 2.48
N GLU A 445 -35.91 12.95 1.77
CA GLU A 445 -36.54 11.65 1.96
C GLU A 445 -35.87 10.52 1.17
N ALA A 446 -34.93 10.86 0.27
CA ALA A 446 -34.33 9.87 -0.62
C ALA A 446 -33.41 8.91 0.12
N LYS A 447 -33.58 7.62 -0.15
CA LYS A 447 -32.67 6.58 0.31
C LYS A 447 -31.64 6.30 -0.78
N ILE A 448 -30.38 6.56 -0.50
CA ILE A 448 -29.31 6.41 -1.49
C ILE A 448 -28.46 5.19 -1.14
N LEU A 449 -28.16 4.40 -2.17
CA LEU A 449 -27.19 3.32 -2.11
C LEU A 449 -26.03 3.65 -3.05
N VAL A 450 -24.83 3.80 -2.51
CA VAL A 450 -23.64 4.18 -3.27
C VAL A 450 -22.75 2.97 -3.50
N SER A 451 -22.42 2.72 -4.77
CA SER A 451 -21.53 1.63 -5.13
C SER A 451 -20.14 1.78 -4.49
N PRO A 452 -19.62 0.73 -3.82
CA PRO A 452 -18.26 0.72 -3.31
C PRO A 452 -17.23 0.20 -4.31
N THR A 453 -17.62 -0.22 -5.53
CA THR A 453 -16.79 -1.06 -6.42
C THR A 453 -15.72 -0.29 -7.21
N TRP A 454 -15.73 1.04 -7.18
CA TRP A 454 -14.84 1.90 -7.96
C TRP A 454 -13.51 2.23 -7.26
N ALA A 455 -13.41 2.03 -5.94
CA ALA A 455 -12.21 2.28 -5.15
C ALA A 455 -12.06 1.32 -3.97
N ASN A 456 -10.84 1.18 -3.48
CA ASN A 456 -10.56 0.44 -2.25
C ASN A 456 -10.99 1.27 -1.02
N GLY A 457 -11.55 0.62 0.00
CA GLY A 457 -11.86 1.28 1.28
C GLY A 457 -12.87 2.42 1.14
N THR A 458 -13.90 2.24 0.31
CA THR A 458 -14.94 3.25 0.04
C THR A 458 -15.73 3.64 1.31
N ASP A 459 -15.78 2.75 2.30
CA ASP A 459 -16.28 3.01 3.65
C ASP A 459 -15.48 4.10 4.38
N ASN A 460 -14.14 4.04 4.33
CA ASN A 460 -13.27 5.08 4.88
C ASN A 460 -13.44 6.39 4.10
N LEU A 461 -13.56 6.35 2.78
CA LEU A 461 -13.79 7.56 1.99
C LEU A 461 -15.16 8.18 2.32
N ALA A 462 -16.21 7.37 2.46
CA ALA A 462 -17.54 7.82 2.85
C ALA A 462 -17.51 8.50 4.22
N ARG A 463 -16.91 7.86 5.24
CA ARG A 463 -16.76 8.44 6.58
C ARG A 463 -15.94 9.73 6.59
N PHE A 464 -14.93 9.82 5.72
CA PHE A 464 -14.08 11.00 5.61
C PHE A 464 -14.83 12.22 5.07
N PHE A 465 -15.63 12.04 4.01
CA PHE A 465 -16.32 13.15 3.35
C PHE A 465 -17.72 13.43 3.91
N ALA A 466 -18.45 12.41 4.36
CA ALA A 466 -19.83 12.53 4.83
C ALA A 466 -19.99 12.51 6.35
N GLY A 467 -18.91 12.24 7.10
CA GLY A 467 -18.97 12.15 8.55
C GLY A 467 -19.36 10.75 9.04
N ASP A 468 -19.64 10.64 10.33
CA ASP A 468 -19.95 9.37 10.99
C ASP A 468 -21.05 9.62 12.04
N PRO A 469 -22.26 9.01 11.90
CA PRO A 469 -22.66 8.05 10.85
C PRO A 469 -22.84 8.70 9.48
N VAL A 470 -22.67 7.90 8.41
CA VAL A 470 -22.94 8.33 7.02
C VAL A 470 -24.46 8.32 6.73
N PRO A 471 -24.99 9.29 5.95
CA PRO A 471 -26.44 9.42 5.70
C PRO A 471 -26.97 8.55 4.54
N PHE A 472 -26.16 7.63 4.03
CA PHE A 472 -26.49 6.74 2.91
C PHE A 472 -25.90 5.35 3.16
N ALA A 473 -26.36 4.35 2.42
CA ALA A 473 -25.82 3.00 2.48
C ALA A 473 -24.76 2.79 1.39
N LEU A 474 -23.80 1.89 1.64
CA LEU A 474 -22.89 1.39 0.62
C LEU A 474 -23.39 0.03 0.12
N GLY A 475 -23.42 -0.15 -1.19
CA GLY A 475 -23.84 -1.39 -1.84
C GLY A 475 -23.99 -1.18 -3.34
N ASN A 476 -24.14 -2.25 -4.10
CA ASN A 476 -24.21 -2.19 -5.56
C ASN A 476 -25.50 -2.83 -6.08
N ILE A 477 -25.69 -2.79 -7.40
CA ILE A 477 -26.88 -3.35 -8.05
C ILE A 477 -26.95 -4.89 -7.96
N ASP A 478 -25.83 -5.57 -7.73
CA ASP A 478 -25.76 -7.03 -7.83
C ASP A 478 -26.65 -7.69 -6.76
N ALA A 479 -26.72 -7.12 -5.54
CA ALA A 479 -27.64 -7.58 -4.49
C ALA A 479 -29.12 -7.64 -4.95
N PHE A 480 -29.54 -6.68 -5.78
CA PHE A 480 -30.89 -6.61 -6.33
C PHE A 480 -31.08 -7.49 -7.57
N MET A 481 -29.99 -7.94 -8.20
CA MET A 481 -30.07 -8.90 -9.29
C MET A 481 -30.32 -10.31 -8.78
N ASP A 482 -29.87 -10.64 -7.57
CA ASP A 482 -29.85 -12.02 -7.08
C ASP A 482 -31.03 -12.33 -6.16
N GLU A 483 -31.46 -11.33 -5.40
CA GLU A 483 -32.54 -11.42 -4.44
C GLU A 483 -33.60 -10.35 -4.70
N TYR A 484 -34.84 -10.67 -4.30
CA TYR A 484 -35.95 -9.72 -4.40
C TYR A 484 -35.95 -8.78 -3.19
N HIS A 485 -35.82 -7.48 -3.46
CA HIS A 485 -35.80 -6.44 -2.45
C HIS A 485 -36.94 -5.43 -2.68
N PRO A 486 -38.03 -5.46 -1.90
CA PRO A 486 -39.19 -4.60 -2.12
C PRO A 486 -38.86 -3.10 -1.97
N GLU A 487 -37.79 -2.76 -1.26
CA GLU A 487 -37.32 -1.39 -1.08
C GLU A 487 -36.68 -0.76 -2.32
N LEU A 488 -36.31 -1.56 -3.34
CA LEU A 488 -35.59 -1.11 -4.54
C LEU A 488 -36.24 0.11 -5.20
N GLU A 489 -37.56 0.12 -5.30
CA GLU A 489 -38.31 1.21 -5.96
C GLU A 489 -38.15 2.57 -5.25
N ASN A 490 -37.79 2.56 -3.97
CA ASN A 490 -37.59 3.75 -3.17
C ASN A 490 -36.11 4.20 -3.14
N LEU A 491 -35.20 3.38 -3.69
CA LEU A 491 -33.77 3.66 -3.69
C LEU A 491 -33.35 4.54 -4.88
N VAL A 492 -32.34 5.35 -4.64
CA VAL A 492 -31.51 5.97 -5.67
C VAL A 492 -30.18 5.25 -5.65
N LEU A 493 -29.86 4.59 -6.74
CA LEU A 493 -28.66 3.78 -6.88
C LEU A 493 -27.59 4.64 -7.54
N VAL A 494 -26.46 4.86 -6.85
CA VAL A 494 -25.29 5.52 -7.45
C VAL A 494 -24.36 4.44 -7.98
N MET A 495 -24.46 4.21 -9.29
CA MET A 495 -23.81 3.10 -9.99
C MET A 495 -22.57 3.56 -10.76
N THR A 496 -21.58 2.67 -10.88
CA THR A 496 -20.53 2.82 -11.89
C THR A 496 -21.09 2.62 -13.31
N PRO A 497 -20.36 2.98 -14.37
CA PRO A 497 -20.82 2.74 -15.73
C PRO A 497 -21.01 1.26 -16.04
N GLU A 498 -20.14 0.40 -15.52
CA GLU A 498 -20.25 -1.05 -15.70
C GLU A 498 -21.49 -1.62 -15.01
N GLU A 499 -21.82 -1.13 -13.81
CA GLU A 499 -23.03 -1.52 -13.08
C GLU A 499 -24.30 -1.06 -13.78
N TYR A 500 -24.33 0.19 -14.25
CA TYR A 500 -25.44 0.74 -15.01
C TYR A 500 -25.69 -0.04 -16.31
N GLU A 501 -24.65 -0.37 -17.05
CA GLU A 501 -24.75 -1.19 -18.26
C GLU A 501 -25.28 -2.59 -17.96
N ARG A 502 -24.83 -3.24 -16.87
CA ARG A 502 -25.39 -4.53 -16.44
C ARG A 502 -26.87 -4.42 -16.08
N ALA A 503 -27.26 -3.39 -15.32
CA ALA A 503 -28.65 -3.15 -14.95
C ALA A 503 -29.53 -2.93 -16.19
N ARG A 504 -29.06 -2.12 -17.15
CA ARG A 504 -29.79 -1.80 -18.39
C ARG A 504 -29.97 -3.00 -19.31
N ASN A 505 -28.98 -3.89 -19.36
CA ASN A 505 -29.03 -5.07 -20.22
C ASN A 505 -29.70 -6.28 -19.53
N SER A 506 -30.04 -6.16 -18.24
CA SER A 506 -30.70 -7.22 -17.49
C SER A 506 -32.20 -7.25 -17.79
N PRO A 507 -32.80 -8.43 -18.06
CA PRO A 507 -34.25 -8.57 -18.22
C PRO A 507 -35.03 -8.44 -16.90
N LYS A 508 -34.32 -8.27 -15.76
CA LYS A 508 -34.93 -8.20 -14.42
C LYS A 508 -35.48 -6.81 -14.08
N PHE A 509 -35.07 -5.78 -14.80
CA PHE A 509 -35.39 -4.40 -14.47
C PHE A 509 -36.16 -3.70 -15.60
N THR A 510 -37.03 -2.77 -15.21
CA THR A 510 -37.79 -1.87 -16.08
C THR A 510 -37.75 -0.44 -15.53
N ASP A 511 -38.30 0.52 -16.27
CA ASP A 511 -38.41 1.94 -15.87
C ASP A 511 -37.07 2.55 -15.41
N ILE A 512 -35.97 2.18 -16.07
CA ILE A 512 -34.63 2.65 -15.71
C ILE A 512 -34.49 4.13 -16.07
N HIS A 513 -34.48 4.98 -15.05
CA HIS A 513 -34.40 6.43 -15.16
C HIS A 513 -33.11 6.96 -14.54
N VAL A 514 -32.32 7.68 -15.35
CA VAL A 514 -31.12 8.39 -14.89
C VAL A 514 -31.52 9.80 -14.47
N GLU A 515 -31.42 10.11 -13.18
CA GLU A 515 -31.74 11.42 -12.63
C GLU A 515 -30.54 12.39 -12.69
N GLN A 516 -29.33 11.85 -12.52
CA GLN A 516 -28.09 12.63 -12.55
C GLN A 516 -26.95 11.76 -13.09
N THR A 517 -26.02 12.39 -13.81
CA THR A 517 -24.77 11.79 -14.27
C THR A 517 -23.59 12.62 -13.80
N LEU A 518 -22.61 11.99 -13.16
CA LEU A 518 -21.35 12.62 -12.80
C LEU A 518 -20.28 12.21 -13.83
N PRO A 519 -19.68 13.16 -14.56
CA PRO A 519 -18.64 12.83 -15.53
C PRO A 519 -17.28 12.58 -14.85
N TYR A 520 -16.49 11.70 -15.45
CA TYR A 520 -15.05 11.64 -15.23
C TYR A 520 -14.34 12.88 -15.80
N PRO A 521 -13.05 13.10 -15.47
CA PRO A 521 -12.30 14.24 -15.98
C PRO A 521 -12.19 14.33 -17.50
N ASP A 522 -12.37 13.22 -18.22
CA ASP A 522 -12.38 13.20 -19.70
C ASP A 522 -13.78 13.43 -20.31
N GLY A 523 -14.79 13.74 -19.49
CA GLY A 523 -16.15 14.04 -19.90
C GLY A 523 -17.03 12.80 -20.11
N ARG A 524 -16.48 11.58 -20.07
CA ARG A 524 -17.30 10.35 -20.10
C ARG A 524 -18.11 10.23 -18.80
N PRO A 525 -19.30 9.62 -18.82
CA PRO A 525 -20.02 9.29 -17.61
C PRO A 525 -19.17 8.44 -16.66
N GLY A 526 -19.08 8.86 -15.41
CA GLY A 526 -18.34 8.18 -14.36
C GLY A 526 -19.23 7.58 -13.27
N PHE A 527 -20.36 8.21 -12.96
CA PHE A 527 -21.38 7.66 -12.06
C PHE A 527 -22.77 8.06 -12.51
N TYR A 528 -23.75 7.19 -12.29
CA TYR A 528 -25.15 7.41 -12.60
C TYR A 528 -25.97 7.34 -11.32
N PHE A 529 -26.85 8.31 -11.10
CA PHE A 529 -27.90 8.27 -10.08
C PHE A 529 -29.15 7.73 -10.77
N VAL A 530 -29.55 6.52 -10.39
CA VAL A 530 -30.54 5.75 -11.14
C VAL A 530 -31.68 5.33 -10.22
N ARG A 531 -32.90 5.50 -10.71
CA ARG A 531 -34.07 4.78 -10.21
C ARG A 531 -34.47 3.73 -11.22
N LEU A 532 -34.86 2.57 -10.73
CA LEU A 532 -35.34 1.48 -11.54
C LEU A 532 -36.33 0.63 -10.74
N ARG A 533 -37.10 -0.19 -11.44
CA ARG A 533 -38.05 -1.12 -10.84
C ARG A 533 -37.79 -2.52 -11.33
N TYR A 534 -38.28 -3.50 -10.60
CA TYR A 534 -38.35 -4.86 -11.11
C TYR A 534 -39.41 -4.99 -12.21
N VAL A 535 -39.20 -5.93 -13.13
CA VAL A 535 -40.28 -6.40 -14.01
C VAL A 535 -41.37 -7.12 -13.19
N GLU A 536 -42.61 -7.12 -13.69
CA GLU A 536 -43.75 -7.69 -12.95
C GLU A 536 -43.56 -9.16 -12.55
N ASN A 537 -42.84 -9.95 -13.34
CA ASN A 537 -42.59 -11.37 -13.11
C ASN A 537 -41.24 -11.68 -12.45
N ILE A 538 -40.61 -10.71 -11.78
CA ILE A 538 -39.27 -10.88 -11.20
C ILE A 538 -39.15 -12.08 -10.27
N GLU A 539 -40.12 -12.31 -9.38
CA GLU A 539 -40.06 -13.40 -8.40
C GLU A 539 -39.96 -14.75 -9.10
N ALA A 540 -40.67 -14.93 -10.23
CA ALA A 540 -40.59 -16.14 -11.03
C ALA A 540 -39.24 -16.29 -11.74
N ILE A 541 -38.63 -15.18 -12.20
CA ILE A 541 -37.29 -15.19 -12.80
C ILE A 541 -36.26 -15.60 -11.75
N LEU A 542 -36.26 -14.95 -10.59
CA LEU A 542 -35.31 -15.23 -9.51
C LEU A 542 -35.47 -16.64 -8.95
N GLU A 543 -36.71 -17.13 -8.80
CA GLU A 543 -36.94 -18.51 -8.35
C GLU A 543 -36.48 -19.54 -9.39
N ALA A 544 -36.68 -19.29 -10.69
CA ALA A 544 -36.16 -20.18 -11.74
C ALA A 544 -34.62 -20.21 -11.76
N GLU A 545 -33.97 -19.06 -11.61
CA GLU A 545 -32.50 -18.99 -11.50
C GLU A 545 -31.99 -19.66 -10.23
N ARG A 546 -32.66 -19.48 -9.08
CA ARG A 546 -32.34 -20.15 -7.82
C ARG A 546 -32.48 -21.67 -7.97
N GLN A 547 -33.53 -22.15 -8.63
CA GLN A 547 -33.68 -23.58 -8.93
C GLN A 547 -32.56 -24.11 -9.81
N GLN A 548 -32.09 -23.32 -10.79
CA GLN A 548 -30.94 -23.68 -11.62
C GLN A 548 -29.64 -23.72 -10.79
N ARG A 549 -29.41 -22.75 -9.90
CA ARG A 549 -28.22 -22.68 -9.02
C ARG A 549 -28.21 -23.75 -7.91
N ARG A 550 -29.38 -24.25 -7.50
CA ARG A 550 -29.51 -25.40 -6.59
C ARG A 550 -29.06 -26.73 -7.20
N ALA A 551 -29.04 -26.84 -8.54
CA ALA A 551 -28.53 -28.03 -9.19
C ALA A 551 -27.01 -28.15 -9.00
N LEU A 552 -26.52 -29.37 -8.73
CA LEU A 552 -25.09 -29.61 -8.60
C LEU A 552 -24.39 -29.41 -9.95
N VAL A 553 -23.32 -28.63 -9.93
CA VAL A 553 -22.40 -28.46 -11.06
C VAL A 553 -21.56 -29.71 -11.19
N GLN A 554 -21.45 -30.24 -12.41
CA GLN A 554 -20.60 -31.39 -12.72
C GLN A 554 -19.22 -30.91 -13.16
N GLY A 555 -18.16 -31.58 -12.71
CA GLY A 555 -16.79 -31.27 -13.07
C GLY A 555 -15.85 -32.45 -12.87
N GLN A 556 -14.57 -32.22 -13.13
CA GLN A 556 -13.51 -33.21 -12.94
C GLN A 556 -12.36 -32.54 -12.19
N ILE A 557 -11.78 -33.25 -11.22
CA ILE A 557 -10.63 -32.79 -10.44
C ILE A 557 -9.46 -33.76 -10.59
N THR A 558 -8.27 -33.23 -10.37
CA THR A 558 -7.03 -34.02 -10.21
C THR A 558 -6.72 -34.13 -8.72
N LEU A 559 -6.61 -35.36 -8.23
CA LEU A 559 -6.25 -35.65 -6.85
C LEU A 559 -4.73 -35.48 -6.63
N PRO A 560 -4.25 -35.33 -5.39
CA PRO A 560 -2.82 -35.16 -5.09
C PRO A 560 -1.92 -36.30 -5.59
N ASP A 561 -2.47 -37.49 -5.79
CA ASP A 561 -1.76 -38.64 -6.36
C ASP A 561 -1.72 -38.66 -7.90
N GLY A 562 -2.25 -37.61 -8.55
CA GLY A 562 -2.31 -37.45 -9.99
C GLY A 562 -3.48 -38.17 -10.67
N THR A 563 -4.34 -38.85 -9.91
CA THR A 563 -5.52 -39.53 -10.48
C THR A 563 -6.68 -38.55 -10.70
N LEU A 564 -7.53 -38.84 -11.70
CA LEU A 564 -8.70 -38.04 -12.00
C LEU A 564 -9.94 -38.59 -11.29
N ALA A 565 -10.76 -37.70 -10.76
CA ALA A 565 -12.05 -38.01 -10.15
C ALA A 565 -13.15 -37.11 -10.72
N GLN A 566 -14.35 -37.67 -10.91
CA GLN A 566 -15.53 -36.88 -11.26
C GLN A 566 -16.11 -36.27 -9.98
N VAL A 567 -16.61 -35.04 -10.07
CA VAL A 567 -17.16 -34.33 -8.92
C VAL A 567 -18.47 -33.65 -9.29
N ALA A 568 -19.48 -33.76 -8.43
CA ALA A 568 -20.69 -32.95 -8.49
C ALA A 568 -20.76 -32.07 -7.24
N TYR A 569 -20.89 -30.75 -7.38
CA TYR A 569 -20.73 -29.83 -6.26
C TYR A 569 -21.71 -28.65 -6.32
N SER A 570 -21.98 -28.02 -5.17
CA SER A 570 -22.82 -26.82 -5.09
C SER A 570 -22.25 -25.68 -5.95
N TYR A 571 -23.12 -24.83 -6.51
CA TYR A 571 -22.70 -23.68 -7.30
C TYR A 571 -21.80 -22.72 -6.48
N LEU A 572 -20.64 -22.35 -7.03
CA LEU A 572 -19.60 -21.58 -6.35
C LEU A 572 -19.55 -20.15 -6.88
N ASP A 573 -19.36 -19.19 -5.97
CA ASP A 573 -19.13 -17.77 -6.30
C ASP A 573 -17.65 -17.37 -6.23
N MET A 574 -16.85 -18.17 -5.52
CA MET A 574 -15.42 -17.96 -5.31
C MET A 574 -14.68 -19.29 -5.35
N GLY A 575 -13.55 -19.29 -6.05
CA GLY A 575 -12.68 -20.46 -6.21
C GLY A 575 -13.16 -21.45 -7.26
N GLU A 576 -12.29 -22.39 -7.60
CA GLU A 576 -12.59 -23.54 -8.45
C GLU A 576 -12.65 -24.79 -7.58
N ILE A 577 -13.48 -25.77 -7.91
CA ILE A 577 -13.62 -27.01 -7.11
C ILE A 577 -12.27 -27.72 -6.87
N GLN A 578 -11.31 -27.57 -7.78
CA GLN A 578 -9.94 -28.07 -7.64
C GLN A 578 -9.21 -27.53 -6.40
N HIS A 579 -9.51 -26.30 -5.96
CA HIS A 579 -8.88 -25.68 -4.79
C HIS A 579 -9.17 -26.45 -3.51
N ALA A 580 -10.33 -27.10 -3.38
CA ALA A 580 -10.61 -27.92 -2.20
C ALA A 580 -9.74 -29.20 -2.11
N PHE A 581 -8.98 -29.54 -3.16
CA PHE A 581 -8.23 -30.79 -3.28
C PHE A 581 -6.78 -30.59 -3.77
N ASP A 582 -6.27 -29.35 -3.83
CA ASP A 582 -4.94 -29.02 -4.36
C ASP A 582 -3.80 -29.18 -3.34
N GLY A 583 -4.12 -29.38 -2.05
CA GLY A 583 -3.15 -29.49 -0.96
C GLY A 583 -2.61 -28.16 -0.45
N ASP A 584 -3.20 -27.02 -0.85
CA ASP A 584 -2.88 -25.69 -0.36
C ASP A 584 -3.95 -25.23 0.67
N PRO A 585 -3.64 -25.15 1.96
CA PRO A 585 -4.62 -24.76 2.98
C PRO A 585 -5.02 -23.26 2.92
N THR A 586 -4.47 -22.50 1.96
CA THR A 586 -4.77 -21.07 1.76
C THR A 586 -5.70 -20.81 0.57
N THR A 587 -5.92 -21.78 -0.31
CA THR A 587 -6.94 -21.69 -1.36
C THR A 587 -8.33 -22.00 -0.78
N LEU A 588 -9.38 -21.47 -1.40
CA LEU A 588 -10.73 -21.46 -0.86
C LEU A 588 -11.74 -21.70 -1.97
N ILE A 589 -12.78 -22.48 -1.67
CA ILE A 589 -14.05 -22.45 -2.38
C ILE A 589 -15.16 -21.91 -1.48
N ARG A 590 -16.10 -21.19 -2.07
CA ARG A 590 -17.26 -20.63 -1.38
C ARG A 590 -18.53 -20.83 -2.21
N THR A 591 -19.59 -21.30 -1.56
CA THR A 591 -20.90 -21.39 -2.21
C THR A 591 -21.46 -20.00 -2.52
N TYR A 592 -22.21 -19.91 -3.61
CA TYR A 592 -23.00 -18.73 -3.90
C TYR A 592 -24.15 -18.56 -2.90
N GLU A 593 -25.02 -19.57 -2.81
CA GLU A 593 -26.20 -19.54 -1.92
C GLU A 593 -26.44 -20.86 -1.17
N ALA A 594 -25.82 -21.98 -1.56
CA ALA A 594 -26.16 -23.29 -1.01
C ALA A 594 -25.67 -23.48 0.44
N ASN A 595 -26.57 -23.96 1.31
CA ASN A 595 -26.26 -24.46 2.66
C ASN A 595 -27.13 -25.70 2.96
N PRO A 596 -26.56 -26.92 3.01
CA PRO A 596 -25.14 -27.21 3.04
C PRO A 596 -24.42 -27.02 1.69
N LEU A 597 -23.12 -26.72 1.76
CA LEU A 597 -22.20 -26.97 0.65
C LEU A 597 -22.11 -28.48 0.47
N ARG A 598 -22.36 -28.95 -0.76
CA ARG A 598 -22.27 -30.37 -1.13
C ARG A 598 -21.13 -30.60 -2.10
N VAL A 599 -20.34 -31.63 -1.84
CA VAL A 599 -19.29 -32.12 -2.75
C VAL A 599 -19.39 -33.63 -2.85
N ASN A 600 -19.74 -34.11 -4.03
CA ASN A 600 -19.94 -35.52 -4.34
C ASN A 600 -18.81 -35.99 -5.24
N LEU A 601 -17.87 -36.73 -4.68
CA LEU A 601 -16.71 -37.26 -5.37
C LEU A 601 -16.95 -38.70 -5.85
N PHE A 602 -16.62 -38.97 -7.10
CA PHE A 602 -16.68 -40.30 -7.72
C PHE A 602 -15.27 -40.70 -8.16
N LEU A 603 -14.72 -41.70 -7.48
CA LEU A 603 -13.34 -42.15 -7.66
C LEU A 603 -13.28 -43.22 -8.74
N ALA A 604 -12.39 -43.05 -9.72
CA ALA A 604 -12.19 -44.03 -10.79
C ALA A 604 -11.54 -45.33 -10.29
N THR A 605 -10.74 -45.24 -9.23
CA THR A 605 -10.15 -46.39 -8.53
C THR A 605 -10.51 -46.29 -7.06
N PRO A 606 -10.95 -47.39 -6.41
CA PRO A 606 -11.27 -47.33 -5.00
C PRO A 606 -10.07 -46.89 -4.16
N LYS A 607 -10.32 -46.09 -3.12
CA LYS A 607 -9.29 -45.58 -2.20
C LYS A 607 -9.60 -46.03 -0.79
N VAL A 608 -8.59 -46.54 -0.07
CA VAL A 608 -8.74 -46.85 1.35
C VAL A 608 -8.73 -45.53 2.13
N VAL A 609 -9.78 -45.31 2.91
CA VAL A 609 -9.96 -44.14 3.78
C VAL A 609 -10.14 -44.63 5.20
N SER A 610 -9.32 -44.11 6.11
CA SER A 610 -9.40 -44.33 7.56
C SER A 610 -9.86 -43.07 8.29
N ARG A 611 -9.57 -41.89 7.74
CA ARG A 611 -10.06 -40.62 8.24
C ARG A 611 -10.24 -39.60 7.12
N LEU A 612 -11.16 -38.66 7.33
CA LEU A 612 -11.35 -37.48 6.48
C LEU A 612 -11.06 -36.22 7.29
N ILE A 613 -10.31 -35.27 6.73
CA ILE A 613 -9.93 -34.01 7.35
C ILE A 613 -10.39 -32.88 6.43
N LEU A 614 -11.22 -31.99 6.94
CA LEU A 614 -11.73 -30.84 6.20
C LEU A 614 -11.35 -29.54 6.88
N ARG A 615 -10.89 -28.56 6.12
CA ARG A 615 -10.59 -27.23 6.64
C ARG A 615 -11.75 -26.28 6.35
N VAL A 616 -12.48 -25.89 7.38
CA VAL A 616 -13.75 -25.14 7.28
C VAL A 616 -13.66 -23.75 7.92
N GLY A 617 -14.65 -22.90 7.61
CA GLY A 617 -14.74 -21.52 8.04
C GLY A 617 -15.08 -21.32 9.52
N GLY A 618 -15.12 -20.07 9.95
CA GLY A 618 -15.24 -19.68 11.36
C GLY A 618 -16.61 -19.89 12.01
N THR A 619 -17.69 -20.08 11.24
CA THR A 619 -19.03 -20.29 11.79
C THR A 619 -19.15 -21.65 12.49
N PRO A 620 -20.11 -21.84 13.41
CA PRO A 620 -20.46 -23.18 13.88
C PRO A 620 -20.82 -24.08 12.69
N THR A 621 -20.11 -25.19 12.53
CA THR A 621 -20.19 -26.02 11.32
C THR A 621 -20.43 -27.47 11.69
N ARG A 622 -21.37 -28.12 11.01
CA ARG A 622 -21.52 -29.57 11.01
C ARG A 622 -20.97 -30.10 9.68
N VAL A 623 -20.02 -31.02 9.75
CA VAL A 623 -19.54 -31.74 8.57
C VAL A 623 -20.10 -33.14 8.62
N THR A 624 -20.72 -33.59 7.54
CA THR A 624 -21.21 -34.96 7.37
C THR A 624 -20.57 -35.55 6.12
N ALA A 625 -19.98 -36.73 6.23
CA ALA A 625 -19.46 -37.49 5.11
C ALA A 625 -20.20 -38.83 5.00
N ARG A 626 -20.67 -39.15 3.79
CA ARG A 626 -21.28 -40.44 3.43
C ARG A 626 -20.37 -41.14 2.42
N LEU A 627 -19.92 -42.33 2.76
CA LEU A 627 -18.88 -43.05 2.02
C LEU A 627 -19.43 -44.41 1.55
N TRP A 628 -19.34 -44.69 0.26
CA TRP A 628 -19.76 -45.97 -0.32
C TRP A 628 -18.55 -46.81 -0.71
N SER A 629 -18.57 -48.09 -0.34
CA SER A 629 -17.64 -49.09 -0.86
C SER A 629 -18.16 -49.72 -2.16
N PRO A 630 -17.31 -50.35 -2.98
CA PRO A 630 -17.71 -50.91 -4.27
C PRO A 630 -18.93 -51.84 -4.22
N GLU A 631 -19.10 -52.57 -3.12
CA GLU A 631 -20.12 -53.61 -2.95
C GLU A 631 -21.29 -53.17 -2.03
N ALA A 632 -21.19 -52.03 -1.35
CA ALA A 632 -22.21 -51.57 -0.41
C ALA A 632 -23.27 -50.70 -1.08
N THR A 633 -24.55 -51.03 -0.83
CA THR A 633 -25.69 -50.22 -1.27
C THR A 633 -25.98 -49.04 -0.34
N GLU A 634 -25.63 -49.16 0.95
CA GLU A 634 -25.81 -48.11 1.96
C GLU A 634 -24.47 -47.45 2.29
N PRO A 635 -24.42 -46.11 2.46
CA PRO A 635 -23.20 -45.43 2.85
C PRO A 635 -22.86 -45.67 4.33
N MET A 636 -21.56 -45.65 4.62
CA MET A 636 -21.09 -45.33 5.96
C MET A 636 -21.19 -43.81 6.16
N GLU A 637 -22.01 -43.39 7.12
CA GLU A 637 -22.15 -41.98 7.49
C GLU A 637 -21.33 -41.66 8.75
N VAL A 638 -20.51 -40.61 8.68
CA VAL A 638 -19.79 -40.03 9.81
C VAL A 638 -20.05 -38.54 9.85
N SER A 639 -20.27 -37.97 11.05
CA SER A 639 -20.56 -36.56 11.21
C SER A 639 -19.85 -35.99 12.45
N GLN A 640 -19.41 -34.74 12.35
CA GLN A 640 -18.76 -34.01 13.43
C GLN A 640 -19.23 -32.56 13.45
N GLU A 641 -19.54 -32.07 14.63
CA GLU A 641 -19.82 -30.67 14.88
C GLU A 641 -18.64 -29.98 15.52
N VAL A 642 -18.45 -28.71 15.16
CA VAL A 642 -17.42 -27.84 15.70
C VAL A 642 -17.98 -26.45 15.95
N GLY A 643 -17.59 -25.86 17.09
CA GLY A 643 -18.01 -24.52 17.50
C GLY A 643 -17.36 -23.39 16.70
N GLU A 644 -17.76 -22.15 17.00
CA GLU A 644 -17.28 -20.94 16.34
C GLU A 644 -15.81 -20.64 16.63
N THR A 645 -15.07 -20.22 15.60
CA THR A 645 -13.68 -19.79 15.71
C THR A 645 -13.41 -18.59 14.80
N PRO A 646 -12.57 -17.61 15.20
CA PRO A 646 -12.24 -16.47 14.34
C PRO A 646 -11.35 -16.84 13.14
N LEU A 647 -10.74 -18.03 13.15
CA LEU A 647 -9.84 -18.53 12.10
C LEU A 647 -10.35 -19.86 11.52
N PRO A 648 -10.03 -20.18 10.25
CA PRO A 648 -10.31 -21.50 9.67
C PRO A 648 -9.67 -22.63 10.48
N ARG A 649 -10.36 -23.77 10.58
CA ARG A 649 -9.96 -24.91 11.41
C ARG A 649 -10.15 -26.24 10.71
N ASP A 650 -9.39 -27.23 11.13
CA ASP A 650 -9.52 -28.60 10.63
C ASP A 650 -10.58 -29.35 11.45
N VAL A 651 -11.50 -30.00 10.76
CA VAL A 651 -12.51 -30.92 11.28
C VAL A 651 -12.13 -32.31 10.84
N THR A 652 -11.93 -33.21 11.80
CA THR A 652 -11.52 -34.58 11.51
C THR A 652 -12.68 -35.54 11.77
N LEU A 653 -12.97 -36.38 10.78
CA LEU A 653 -13.94 -37.46 10.81
C LEU A 653 -13.16 -38.78 10.77
N ASP A 654 -12.99 -39.42 11.92
CA ASP A 654 -12.35 -40.72 12.02
C ASP A 654 -13.37 -41.83 11.72
N LEU A 655 -13.03 -42.76 10.83
CA LEU A 655 -13.90 -43.90 10.52
C LEU A 655 -13.70 -45.01 11.58
N PRO A 656 -14.74 -45.79 11.92
CA PRO A 656 -14.62 -46.91 12.85
C PRO A 656 -13.63 -47.99 12.38
N ALA A 657 -13.48 -48.15 11.07
CA ALA A 657 -12.51 -49.04 10.42
C ALA A 657 -12.14 -48.47 9.04
N PRO A 658 -10.93 -48.77 8.51
CA PRO A 658 -10.57 -48.39 7.15
C PRO A 658 -11.56 -48.96 6.13
N LEU A 659 -12.07 -48.11 5.26
CA LEU A 659 -13.06 -48.44 4.24
C LEU A 659 -12.47 -48.21 2.85
N GLU A 660 -12.68 -49.15 1.93
CA GLU A 660 -12.38 -48.93 0.52
C GLU A 660 -13.55 -48.15 -0.10
N VAL A 661 -13.29 -46.94 -0.59
CA VAL A 661 -14.30 -45.97 -1.00
C VAL A 661 -14.25 -45.71 -2.50
N VAL A 662 -15.40 -45.74 -3.17
CA VAL A 662 -15.58 -45.37 -4.59
C VAL A 662 -16.40 -44.10 -4.78
N ARG A 663 -17.21 -43.73 -3.78
CA ARG A 663 -17.99 -42.49 -3.79
C ARG A 663 -17.97 -41.86 -2.41
N MET A 664 -17.76 -40.55 -2.37
CA MET A 664 -17.86 -39.72 -1.16
C MET A 664 -18.87 -38.62 -1.39
N GLU A 665 -19.85 -38.48 -0.50
CA GLU A 665 -20.63 -37.23 -0.40
C GLU A 665 -20.22 -36.51 0.86
N ILE A 666 -19.85 -35.25 0.70
CA ILE A 666 -19.43 -34.38 1.78
C ILE A 666 -20.41 -33.22 1.85
N GLU A 667 -21.01 -33.05 3.02
CA GLU A 667 -21.88 -31.91 3.33
C GLU A 667 -21.21 -31.06 4.41
N VAL A 668 -21.01 -29.78 4.11
CA VAL A 668 -20.57 -28.77 5.07
C VAL A 668 -21.75 -27.86 5.34
N PHE A 669 -22.33 -27.99 6.53
CA PHE A 669 -23.51 -27.25 6.93
C PHE A 669 -23.12 -26.14 7.92
N SER A 670 -23.39 -24.87 7.55
CA SER A 670 -23.25 -23.76 8.47
C SER A 670 -24.48 -23.71 9.36
N MET A 671 -24.31 -24.02 10.65
CA MET A 671 -25.45 -24.26 11.56
C MET A 671 -26.17 -22.98 11.98
N ARG A 672 -25.53 -21.82 11.86
CA ARG A 672 -26.12 -20.52 12.20
C ARG A 672 -26.81 -19.86 11.00
N ASP A 673 -26.38 -20.19 9.79
CA ASP A 673 -26.81 -19.48 8.58
C ASP A 673 -27.97 -20.22 7.89
N GLY A 674 -28.86 -19.46 7.26
CA GLY A 674 -29.95 -20.01 6.45
C GLY A 674 -29.49 -20.42 5.04
N GLU A 675 -30.45 -20.61 4.13
CA GLU A 675 -30.22 -20.58 2.68
C GLU A 675 -30.93 -19.32 2.15
N PRO A 676 -30.23 -18.35 1.55
CA PRO A 676 -28.86 -18.43 1.04
C PRO A 676 -27.76 -18.31 2.12
N ALA A 677 -26.64 -19.00 1.95
CA ALA A 677 -25.41 -18.73 2.70
C ALA A 677 -24.13 -19.04 1.91
N HIS A 678 -23.07 -18.29 2.24
CA HIS A 678 -21.72 -18.48 1.75
C HIS A 678 -20.95 -19.44 2.66
N VAL A 679 -21.06 -20.74 2.39
CA VAL A 679 -20.33 -21.78 3.11
C VAL A 679 -18.94 -21.92 2.52
N HIS A 680 -17.93 -21.88 3.38
CA HIS A 680 -16.52 -21.86 3.01
C HIS A 680 -15.84 -23.21 3.28
N LEU A 681 -15.08 -23.71 2.30
CA LEU A 681 -14.26 -24.92 2.41
C LEU A 681 -12.89 -24.65 1.79
N TRP A 682 -11.82 -24.82 2.56
CA TRP A 682 -10.44 -24.61 2.11
C TRP A 682 -9.85 -25.89 1.56
N GLU A 683 -10.01 -27.01 2.26
CA GLU A 683 -9.28 -28.23 1.94
C GLU A 683 -10.05 -29.47 2.37
N VAL A 684 -9.95 -30.54 1.60
CA VAL A 684 -10.42 -31.90 1.91
C VAL A 684 -9.26 -32.87 1.71
N ARG A 685 -8.92 -33.61 2.76
CA ARG A 685 -7.86 -34.63 2.77
C ARG A 685 -8.35 -35.91 3.40
N TRP A 686 -7.76 -37.04 3.02
CA TRP A 686 -7.98 -38.33 3.67
C TRP A 686 -6.67 -39.07 3.89
N GLN A 687 -6.68 -40.02 4.83
CA GLN A 687 -5.56 -40.91 5.13
C GLN A 687 -5.97 -42.37 5.02
#